data_AF-A0A2E6BK57-F1
#
_entry.id   AF-A0A2E6BK57-F1
#
_cell.length_a   1.000
_cell.length_b   1.000
_cell.length_c   1.000
_cell.angle_alpha   90.00
_cell.angle_beta   90.00
_cell.angle_gamma   90.00
#
_symmetry.space_group_name_H-M   'P 1'
#
loop_
_entity.id
_entity.type
_entity.pdbx_description
1 polymer ?
#
loop_
_entity_poly.entity_id
_entity_poly.type
_entity_poly.pdbx_seq_one_letter_code
_entity_poly.pdbx_strand_id
1 'polypeptide(L)'
;MGKHSSFSFSVILKILFCIFSIIISLGLFNSSWFSLIIFSLILMLLYSGELIINLKNLILVVLICCISLFLRNNITVPDISLGSNVFIGGKSYENSIFKKKLPNKVYKKLNEDFISEFPNSVSGPDKNLYDKSVKQIFFSHKETKSVKFINWNNRYEFSLGAFNDANYNAYGNQSPNRSKLPFFVKYTFPVEYSDTSSKFCWKGLAFVEKKEIHEILHQNEKCIFIKENLKKSENRFIIWLVETGKTPELQASLILTNSYKIKFIFLELIKILSCLTIAFLIFKRIEIRKASFFLFCFTFSSFLVYLYYPNIINKFVLFEGGNDGLLYVHFAHLISDYLSTGNFIEAFRGGESAYDLMPFYRYIWVINFILFEESPWILFFILTFIPISIFSILNKLFNKNWSIFILLCWFIIPMFEAFGFLHYYYVKLAIRGFAEPLSYLCFFCSIHLIFSIVEKKAKRSKSYSLEYLVIGFLLALSMGLRANILPACLIVLIYLIYKNFIYKNFNNIFNLAIGFSPILILPIHNYVFTNKFIPLTIAAYKDWNLGAKPSEYLELFLSFLSAKIDRELLDKILSHIGGEIKLYEFWYHLSIISCLYYLFKKNKPEKIKLLSYVALGMISLILFYHVGGRYSYLTWTLALFVLLYWIKDFILPLTSHIVRKNAT
;
A
#
# COMPACT_ATOMS: atom_id res chain seq x y z
N MET A 1 18.31 26.22 -9.36
CA MET A 1 19.36 25.94 -8.37
C MET A 1 19.48 27.14 -7.44
N GLY A 2 19.46 26.96 -6.12
CA GLY A 2 19.91 27.99 -5.17
C GLY A 2 18.90 28.64 -4.20
N LYS A 3 18.02 27.88 -3.53
CA LYS A 3 17.50 28.16 -2.17
C LYS A 3 16.61 27.00 -1.72
N HIS A 4 17.22 25.85 -1.40
CA HIS A 4 16.48 24.83 -0.64
C HIS A 4 16.80 25.04 0.84
N SER A 5 15.76 25.43 1.57
CA SER A 5 15.71 25.51 3.03
C SER A 5 16.34 24.27 3.64
N SER A 6 17.15 24.47 4.68
CA SER A 6 17.51 23.39 5.58
C SER A 6 16.23 22.70 6.04
N PHE A 7 16.19 21.37 5.94
CA PHE A 7 15.13 20.56 6.50
C PHE A 7 15.09 20.89 8.00
N SER A 8 14.08 21.63 8.46
CA SER A 8 13.98 22.08 9.85
C SER A 8 12.75 21.47 10.51
N PHE A 9 12.80 21.28 11.82
CA PHE A 9 11.69 20.70 12.58
C PHE A 9 10.39 21.51 12.41
N SER A 10 10.54 22.84 12.30
CA SER A 10 9.43 23.75 11.96
C SER A 10 8.78 23.39 10.63
N VAL A 11 9.54 23.00 9.60
CA VAL A 11 8.95 22.58 8.31
C VAL A 11 8.14 21.30 8.46
N ILE A 12 8.61 20.30 9.21
CA ILE A 12 7.86 19.06 9.44
C ILE A 12 6.54 19.35 10.15
N LEU A 13 6.56 20.16 11.22
CA LEU A 13 5.34 20.55 11.93
C LEU A 13 4.35 21.26 11.01
N LYS A 14 4.83 22.13 10.12
CA LYS A 14 3.97 22.80 9.12
C LYS A 14 3.37 21.82 8.11
N ILE A 15 4.12 20.81 7.68
CA ILE A 15 3.62 19.75 6.79
C ILE A 15 2.54 18.92 7.51
N LEU A 16 2.80 18.50 8.75
CA LEU A 16 1.85 17.75 9.56
C LEU A 16 0.56 18.56 9.79
N PHE A 17 0.68 19.85 10.12
CA PHE A 17 -0.46 20.75 10.25
C PHE A 17 -1.28 20.83 8.95
N CYS A 18 -0.63 20.95 7.80
CA CYS A 18 -1.30 20.98 6.50
C CYS A 18 -2.08 19.68 6.24
N ILE A 19 -1.45 18.51 6.44
CA ILE A 19 -2.08 17.21 6.24
C ILE A 19 -3.28 17.05 7.19
N PHE A 20 -3.11 17.39 8.46
CA PHE A 20 -4.18 17.28 9.46
C PHE A 20 -5.37 18.20 9.16
N SER A 21 -5.11 19.45 8.73
CA SER A 21 -6.15 20.40 8.34
C SER A 21 -7.00 19.87 7.19
N ILE A 22 -6.36 19.22 6.22
CA ILE A 22 -7.05 18.58 5.10
C ILE A 22 -7.88 17.38 5.57
N ILE A 23 -7.31 16.51 6.42
CA ILE A 23 -8.04 15.36 6.97
C ILE A 23 -9.31 15.83 7.70
N ILE A 24 -9.20 16.90 8.50
CA ILE A 24 -10.37 17.49 9.18
C ILE A 24 -11.41 17.96 8.16
N SER A 25 -11.01 18.75 7.16
CA SER A 25 -11.93 19.33 6.18
C SER A 25 -12.55 18.29 5.24
N LEU A 26 -11.81 17.24 4.89
CA LEU A 26 -12.28 16.17 4.00
C LEU A 26 -13.13 15.13 4.75
N GLY A 27 -12.80 14.88 6.03
CA GLY A 27 -13.35 13.80 6.85
C GLY A 27 -12.56 12.49 6.72
N LEU A 28 -12.65 11.66 7.76
CA LEU A 28 -12.13 10.30 7.76
C LEU A 28 -12.99 9.36 6.91
N PHE A 29 -12.42 8.22 6.50
CA PHE A 29 -13.07 7.18 5.70
C PHE A 29 -13.70 7.68 4.40
N ASN A 30 -12.99 8.57 3.68
CA ASN A 30 -13.48 9.17 2.44
C ASN A 30 -12.95 8.40 1.22
N SER A 31 -13.71 7.40 0.78
CA SER A 31 -13.39 6.48 -0.33
C SER A 31 -13.55 7.07 -1.74
N SER A 32 -13.92 8.36 -1.87
CA SER A 32 -14.26 8.97 -3.16
C SER A 32 -13.06 9.17 -4.11
N TRP A 33 -13.35 9.41 -5.40
CA TRP A 33 -12.31 9.83 -6.36
C TRP A 33 -11.78 11.24 -6.09
N PHE A 34 -12.63 12.14 -5.59
CA PHE A 34 -12.17 13.50 -5.27
C PHE A 34 -11.22 13.51 -4.08
N SER A 35 -11.34 12.57 -3.12
CA SER A 35 -10.38 12.46 -2.01
C SER A 35 -8.99 12.11 -2.54
N LEU A 36 -8.89 11.13 -3.45
CA LEU A 36 -7.64 10.79 -4.15
C LEU A 36 -7.06 12.02 -4.86
N ILE A 37 -7.89 12.77 -5.60
CA ILE A 37 -7.45 13.98 -6.33
C ILE A 37 -6.94 15.07 -5.37
N ILE A 38 -7.65 15.33 -4.26
CA ILE A 38 -7.25 16.34 -3.28
C ILE A 38 -5.93 15.97 -2.61
N PHE A 39 -5.77 14.71 -2.16
CA PHE A 39 -4.50 14.25 -1.60
C PHE A 39 -3.37 14.30 -2.62
N SER A 40 -3.62 13.90 -3.87
CA SER A 40 -2.66 14.01 -4.97
C SER A 40 -2.24 15.48 -5.22
N LEU A 41 -3.21 16.41 -5.21
CA LEU A 41 -2.95 17.85 -5.32
C LEU A 41 -2.07 18.35 -4.17
N ILE A 42 -2.35 17.95 -2.93
CA ILE A 42 -1.54 18.37 -1.77
C ILE A 42 -0.12 17.81 -1.87
N LEU A 43 0.04 16.56 -2.26
CA LEU A 43 1.35 15.93 -2.44
C LEU A 43 2.14 16.61 -3.57
N MET A 44 1.47 16.97 -4.67
CA MET A 44 2.05 17.78 -5.74
C MET A 44 2.51 19.15 -5.21
N LEU A 45 1.69 19.83 -4.41
CA LEU A 45 2.01 21.13 -3.83
C LEU A 45 3.15 21.04 -2.81
N LEU A 46 3.22 19.98 -2.01
CA LEU A 46 4.36 19.70 -1.12
C LEU A 46 5.66 19.46 -1.90
N TYR A 47 5.58 18.83 -3.07
CA TYR A 47 6.74 18.57 -3.93
C TYR A 47 7.21 19.80 -4.72
N SER A 48 6.28 20.66 -5.14
CA SER A 48 6.56 21.73 -6.11
C SER A 48 6.41 23.16 -5.57
N GLY A 49 5.72 23.37 -4.47
CA GLY A 49 5.41 24.70 -3.93
C GLY A 49 6.24 25.09 -2.70
N GLU A 50 6.24 26.38 -2.39
CA GLU A 50 6.78 26.92 -1.13
C GLU A 50 5.69 26.95 -0.05
N LEU A 51 5.98 26.33 1.09
CA LEU A 51 5.08 26.27 2.24
C LEU A 51 5.21 27.54 3.09
N ILE A 52 4.18 28.41 3.06
CA ILE A 52 4.18 29.70 3.77
C ILE A 52 3.05 29.72 4.81
N ILE A 53 3.41 29.34 6.03
CA ILE A 53 2.53 29.43 7.19
C ILE A 53 2.96 30.62 8.04
N ASN A 54 2.19 31.71 7.96
CA ASN A 54 2.24 32.83 8.91
C ASN A 54 1.04 32.71 9.87
N LEU A 55 1.06 33.47 10.98
CA LEU A 55 0.01 33.40 12.01
C LEU A 55 -1.39 33.69 11.43
N LYS A 56 -1.50 34.66 10.51
CA LYS A 56 -2.75 35.00 9.83
C LYS A 56 -3.32 33.81 9.03
N ASN A 57 -2.50 33.16 8.21
CA ASN A 57 -2.89 31.99 7.43
C ASN A 57 -3.26 30.82 8.34
N LEU A 58 -2.54 30.63 9.45
CA LEU A 58 -2.84 29.60 10.44
C LEU A 58 -4.25 29.79 11.03
N ILE A 59 -4.55 31.01 11.50
CA ILE A 59 -5.87 31.36 12.06
C ILE A 59 -6.98 31.15 11.01
N LEU A 60 -6.74 31.58 9.77
CA LEU A 60 -7.70 31.40 8.68
C LEU A 60 -7.95 29.92 8.37
N VAL A 61 -6.90 29.09 8.33
CA VAL A 61 -7.04 27.64 8.10
C VAL A 61 -7.85 27.00 9.23
N VAL A 62 -7.53 27.31 10.49
CA VAL A 62 -8.30 26.82 11.64
C VAL A 62 -9.76 27.25 11.55
N LEU A 63 -10.03 28.52 11.22
CA LEU A 63 -11.38 29.04 11.03
C LEU A 63 -12.14 28.28 9.93
N ILE A 64 -11.49 28.03 8.78
CA ILE A 64 -12.08 27.26 7.67
C ILE A 64 -12.40 25.83 8.12
N CYS A 65 -11.50 25.16 8.84
CA CYS A 65 -11.74 23.83 9.38
C CYS A 65 -12.95 23.84 10.34
N CYS A 66 -13.04 24.81 11.25
CA CYS A 66 -14.15 24.96 12.18
C CYS A 66 -15.48 25.22 11.45
N ILE A 67 -15.51 26.14 10.48
CA ILE A 67 -16.70 26.43 9.67
C ILE A 67 -17.13 25.19 8.88
N SER A 68 -16.18 24.49 8.26
CA SER A 68 -16.43 23.26 7.51
C SER A 68 -17.03 22.16 8.39
N LEU A 69 -16.52 21.98 9.61
CA LEU A 69 -17.10 21.06 10.60
C LEU A 69 -18.51 21.48 11.02
N PHE A 70 -18.70 22.75 11.36
CA PHE A 70 -19.98 23.30 11.80
C PHE A 70 -21.07 23.14 10.72
N LEU A 71 -20.79 23.54 9.48
CA LEU A 71 -21.73 23.42 8.37
C LEU A 71 -22.08 21.95 8.09
N ARG A 72 -21.10 21.04 8.09
CA ARG A 72 -21.35 19.61 7.86
C ARG A 72 -22.18 18.98 8.98
N ASN A 73 -21.98 19.40 10.23
CA ASN A 73 -22.74 18.87 11.37
C ASN A 73 -24.20 19.33 11.39
N ASN A 74 -24.48 20.55 10.90
CA ASN A 74 -25.84 21.10 10.87
C ASN A 74 -26.70 20.55 9.72
N ILE A 75 -26.08 19.99 8.67
CA ILE A 75 -26.83 19.42 7.53
C ILE A 75 -27.13 17.95 7.84
N THR A 76 -28.37 17.70 8.26
CA THR A 76 -28.87 16.34 8.54
C THR A 76 -29.39 15.68 7.26
N VAL A 77 -28.86 14.49 6.99
CA VAL A 77 -29.38 13.51 6.02
C VAL A 77 -29.58 12.21 6.82
N PRO A 78 -30.77 11.59 6.79
CA PRO A 78 -31.04 10.37 7.55
C PRO A 78 -30.06 9.25 7.17
N ASP A 79 -29.64 8.50 8.19
CA ASP A 79 -28.74 7.37 8.04
C ASP A 79 -29.53 6.07 7.81
N ILE A 80 -29.10 5.26 6.84
CA ILE A 80 -29.62 3.93 6.54
C ILE A 80 -28.68 2.92 7.19
N SER A 81 -29.22 2.00 8.00
CA SER A 81 -28.42 0.91 8.55
C SER A 81 -28.16 -0.13 7.46
N LEU A 82 -26.88 -0.48 7.30
CA LEU A 82 -26.40 -1.48 6.35
C LEU A 82 -25.77 -2.63 7.13
N GLY A 83 -26.28 -3.84 6.91
CA GLY A 83 -25.69 -5.08 7.41
C GLY A 83 -25.38 -6.02 6.27
N SER A 84 -24.14 -6.46 6.12
CA SER A 84 -23.73 -7.34 5.04
C SER A 84 -22.68 -8.33 5.49
N ASN A 85 -22.64 -9.50 4.86
CA ASN A 85 -21.53 -10.42 5.00
C ASN A 85 -21.46 -11.36 3.78
N VAL A 86 -20.29 -11.97 3.58
CA VAL A 86 -20.12 -13.15 2.74
C VAL A 86 -20.86 -14.31 3.39
N PHE A 87 -21.56 -15.09 2.59
CA PHE A 87 -22.28 -16.27 3.03
C PHE A 87 -21.49 -17.52 2.66
N ILE A 88 -21.23 -18.38 3.65
CA ILE A 88 -20.75 -19.75 3.43
C ILE A 88 -21.75 -20.69 4.10
N GLY A 89 -22.32 -21.59 3.30
CA GLY A 89 -23.34 -22.56 3.73
C GLY A 89 -22.87 -23.99 3.56
N GLY A 90 -23.81 -24.93 3.67
CA GLY A 90 -23.55 -26.36 3.52
C GLY A 90 -24.00 -27.19 4.72
N LYS A 91 -24.11 -28.51 4.49
CA LYS A 91 -24.53 -29.48 5.52
C LYS A 91 -23.60 -29.47 6.74
N SER A 92 -22.30 -29.24 6.53
CA SER A 92 -21.30 -29.11 7.60
C SER A 92 -21.52 -27.90 8.50
N TYR A 93 -22.30 -26.90 8.07
CA TYR A 93 -22.46 -25.62 8.77
C TYR A 93 -23.90 -25.33 9.18
N GLU A 94 -24.69 -26.38 9.44
CA GLU A 94 -26.06 -26.24 9.93
C GLU A 94 -26.15 -25.51 11.28
N ASN A 95 -25.11 -25.49 12.10
CA ASN A 95 -25.13 -24.76 13.38
C ASN A 95 -24.58 -23.33 13.28
N SER A 96 -24.34 -22.82 12.07
CA SER A 96 -23.75 -21.50 11.83
C SER A 96 -24.61 -20.34 12.35
N ILE A 97 -23.97 -19.20 12.59
CA ILE A 97 -24.64 -17.95 12.98
C ILE A 97 -25.67 -17.51 11.94
N PHE A 98 -25.43 -17.84 10.66
CA PHE A 98 -26.32 -17.53 9.55
C PHE A 98 -27.65 -18.26 9.67
N LYS A 99 -27.68 -19.58 9.92
CA LYS A 99 -28.96 -20.31 10.13
C LYS A 99 -29.75 -19.77 11.32
N LYS A 100 -29.04 -19.37 12.38
CA LYS A 100 -29.66 -18.92 13.63
C LYS A 100 -30.26 -17.51 13.55
N LYS A 101 -29.68 -16.61 12.76
CA LYS A 101 -30.04 -15.19 12.77
C LYS A 101 -30.54 -14.62 11.44
N LEU A 102 -30.27 -15.24 10.30
CA LEU A 102 -30.89 -14.82 9.05
C LEU A 102 -32.36 -15.23 9.02
N PRO A 103 -33.24 -14.47 8.34
CA PRO A 103 -34.60 -14.93 8.13
C PRO A 103 -34.64 -16.26 7.37
N ASN A 104 -35.53 -17.17 7.79
CA ASN A 104 -35.58 -18.55 7.27
C ASN A 104 -35.61 -18.63 5.73
N LYS A 105 -36.41 -17.79 5.06
CA LYS A 105 -36.48 -17.76 3.59
C LYS A 105 -35.15 -17.34 2.95
N VAL A 106 -34.50 -16.32 3.51
CA VAL A 106 -33.20 -15.80 3.04
C VAL A 106 -32.12 -16.86 3.21
N TYR A 107 -32.02 -17.47 4.40
CA TYR A 107 -31.04 -18.53 4.68
C TYR A 107 -31.24 -19.74 3.76
N LYS A 108 -32.48 -20.23 3.63
CA LYS A 108 -32.80 -21.41 2.82
C LYS A 108 -32.32 -21.21 1.38
N LYS A 109 -32.65 -20.05 0.78
CA LYS A 109 -32.24 -19.73 -0.59
C LYS A 109 -30.72 -19.63 -0.75
N LEU A 110 -30.05 -18.89 0.14
CA LEU A 110 -28.59 -18.78 0.16
C LEU A 110 -27.92 -20.15 0.28
N ASN A 111 -28.41 -21.01 1.19
CA ASN A 111 -27.82 -22.31 1.48
C ASN A 111 -28.05 -23.33 0.35
N GLU A 112 -29.26 -23.37 -0.23
CA GLU A 112 -29.57 -24.25 -1.36
C GLU A 112 -28.72 -23.90 -2.59
N ASP A 113 -28.64 -22.61 -2.93
CA ASP A 113 -27.81 -22.18 -4.05
C ASP A 113 -26.31 -22.42 -3.76
N PHE A 114 -25.85 -22.17 -2.53
CA PHE A 114 -24.46 -22.43 -2.13
C PHE A 114 -24.07 -23.89 -2.27
N ILE A 115 -24.88 -24.82 -1.75
CA ILE A 115 -24.62 -26.27 -1.85
C ILE A 115 -24.52 -26.69 -3.31
N SER A 116 -25.35 -26.10 -4.17
CA SER A 116 -25.36 -26.42 -5.59
C SER A 116 -24.16 -25.84 -6.34
N GLU A 117 -23.75 -24.61 -6.06
CA GLU A 117 -22.66 -23.93 -6.80
C GLU A 117 -21.28 -24.25 -6.25
N PHE A 118 -21.17 -24.50 -4.95
CA PHE A 118 -19.89 -24.67 -4.25
C PHE A 118 -19.87 -25.98 -3.44
N PRO A 119 -20.10 -27.14 -4.06
CA PRO A 119 -20.17 -28.42 -3.35
C PRO A 119 -18.85 -28.81 -2.67
N ASN A 120 -17.72 -28.34 -3.21
CA ASN A 120 -16.37 -28.61 -2.72
C ASN A 120 -15.76 -27.37 -2.06
N SER A 121 -16.55 -26.63 -1.28
CA SER A 121 -16.04 -25.43 -0.61
C SER A 121 -14.97 -25.78 0.44
N VAL A 122 -13.86 -25.04 0.42
CA VAL A 122 -12.78 -25.16 1.42
C VAL A 122 -12.89 -24.15 2.56
N SER A 123 -13.86 -23.25 2.49
CA SER A 123 -14.02 -22.15 3.45
C SER A 123 -15.07 -22.47 4.51
N GLY A 124 -14.92 -21.83 5.67
CA GLY A 124 -15.90 -21.85 6.76
C GLY A 124 -16.73 -20.56 6.82
N PRO A 125 -17.91 -20.58 7.46
CA PRO A 125 -18.69 -19.38 7.71
C PRO A 125 -18.02 -18.48 8.76
N ASP A 126 -18.31 -17.18 8.66
CA ASP A 126 -17.97 -16.22 9.70
C ASP A 126 -18.67 -16.57 11.03
N LYS A 127 -18.06 -16.16 12.13
CA LYS A 127 -18.62 -16.23 13.48
C LYS A 127 -19.70 -15.16 13.70
N ASN A 128 -19.63 -14.06 12.96
CA ASN A 128 -20.56 -12.94 13.06
C ASN A 128 -21.58 -12.93 11.91
N LEU A 129 -22.80 -12.45 12.21
CA LEU A 129 -23.82 -12.29 11.17
C LEU A 129 -23.44 -11.20 10.17
N TYR A 130 -22.91 -10.07 10.66
CA TYR A 130 -22.52 -8.93 9.84
C TYR A 130 -21.01 -8.73 9.92
N ASP A 131 -20.42 -8.44 8.77
CA ASP A 131 -19.03 -8.00 8.65
C ASP A 131 -18.84 -6.69 9.44
N LYS A 132 -17.66 -6.52 10.03
CA LYS A 132 -17.30 -5.30 10.73
C LYS A 132 -16.64 -4.33 9.76
N SER A 133 -17.32 -3.21 9.51
CA SER A 133 -16.71 -2.15 8.70
C SER A 133 -15.53 -1.52 9.42
N VAL A 134 -14.50 -1.14 8.67
CA VAL A 134 -13.37 -0.34 9.16
C VAL A 134 -13.79 1.00 9.79
N LYS A 135 -14.99 1.52 9.48
CA LYS A 135 -15.56 2.71 10.15
C LYS A 135 -15.80 2.48 11.64
N GLN A 136 -15.99 1.24 12.07
CA GLN A 136 -16.22 0.89 13.46
C GLN A 136 -15.00 1.10 14.36
N ILE A 137 -13.80 1.38 13.82
CA ILE A 137 -12.66 1.88 14.60
C ILE A 137 -13.06 3.10 15.43
N PHE A 138 -13.88 4.00 14.87
CA PHE A 138 -14.32 5.24 15.54
C PHE A 138 -15.84 5.32 15.76
N PHE A 139 -16.65 4.59 14.98
CA PHE A 139 -18.12 4.70 15.02
C PHE A 139 -18.79 3.35 15.28
N SER A 140 -19.21 3.10 16.52
CA SER A 140 -19.85 1.83 16.89
C SER A 140 -21.16 1.61 16.15
N HIS A 141 -21.33 0.43 15.53
CA HIS A 141 -22.57 0.02 14.88
C HIS A 141 -22.95 -1.42 15.24
N LYS A 142 -24.26 -1.71 15.29
CA LYS A 142 -24.77 -3.08 15.54
C LYS A 142 -24.71 -3.98 14.30
N GLU A 143 -24.81 -3.37 13.12
CA GLU A 143 -24.68 -4.03 11.82
C GLU A 143 -23.29 -3.73 11.23
N THR A 144 -23.15 -3.64 9.91
CA THR A 144 -21.85 -3.37 9.27
C THR A 144 -21.47 -1.89 9.35
N LYS A 145 -22.36 -0.97 8.92
CA LYS A 145 -22.15 0.49 9.00
C LYS A 145 -23.46 1.26 8.75
N SER A 146 -23.47 2.58 8.95
CA SER A 146 -24.50 3.46 8.38
C SER A 146 -24.07 4.05 7.03
N VAL A 147 -25.04 4.28 6.15
CA VAL A 147 -24.84 4.93 4.84
C VAL A 147 -25.92 5.99 4.60
N LYS A 148 -25.55 7.08 3.94
CA LYS A 148 -26.47 8.16 3.54
C LYS A 148 -26.92 8.08 2.08
N PHE A 149 -26.21 7.27 1.30
CA PHE A 149 -26.40 7.14 -0.15
C PHE A 149 -26.13 5.70 -0.55
N ILE A 150 -26.93 5.19 -1.49
CA ILE A 150 -26.78 3.84 -2.06
C ILE A 150 -26.77 4.03 -3.58
N ASN A 151 -25.66 3.65 -4.20
CA ASN A 151 -25.54 3.57 -5.65
C ASN A 151 -24.32 2.69 -5.97
N TRP A 152 -24.58 1.45 -6.37
CA TRP A 152 -23.54 0.52 -6.78
C TRP A 152 -24.10 -0.48 -7.80
N ASN A 153 -23.29 -0.78 -8.81
CA ASN A 153 -23.67 -1.62 -9.95
C ASN A 153 -23.12 -3.04 -9.91
N ASN A 154 -22.25 -3.34 -8.94
CA ASN A 154 -21.63 -4.64 -8.78
C ASN A 154 -20.96 -4.73 -7.39
N ARG A 155 -20.45 -5.93 -7.07
CA ARG A 155 -19.73 -6.21 -5.81
C ARG A 155 -18.46 -5.37 -5.58
N TYR A 156 -17.78 -4.94 -6.65
CA TYR A 156 -16.57 -4.11 -6.52
C TYR A 156 -16.96 -2.70 -6.04
N GLU A 157 -18.02 -2.11 -6.62
CA GLU A 157 -18.54 -0.81 -6.19
C GLU A 157 -19.19 -0.86 -4.78
N PHE A 158 -19.74 -2.00 -4.39
CA PHE A 158 -20.25 -2.22 -3.02
C PHE A 158 -19.12 -2.18 -1.98
N SER A 159 -17.94 -2.69 -2.35
CA SER A 159 -16.70 -2.63 -1.57
C SER A 159 -16.86 -3.21 -0.15
N LEU A 160 -17.20 -4.50 -0.07
CA LEU A 160 -17.31 -5.22 1.20
C LEU A 160 -15.93 -5.73 1.66
N GLY A 161 -15.51 -5.32 2.86
CA GLY A 161 -14.24 -5.74 3.47
C GLY A 161 -14.12 -7.26 3.60
N ALA A 162 -15.20 -7.95 3.99
CA ALA A 162 -15.23 -9.41 4.07
C ALA A 162 -14.82 -10.15 2.78
N PHE A 163 -14.94 -9.55 1.59
CA PHE A 163 -14.42 -10.18 0.37
C PHE A 163 -12.90 -10.40 0.41
N ASN A 164 -12.16 -9.57 1.15
CA ASN A 164 -10.72 -9.65 1.35
C ASN A 164 -10.34 -10.34 2.67
N ASP A 165 -11.22 -11.17 3.21
CA ASP A 165 -10.89 -12.06 4.32
C ASP A 165 -10.11 -13.31 3.81
N ALA A 166 -9.06 -13.68 4.53
CA ALA A 166 -8.28 -14.89 4.31
C ALA A 166 -9.03 -16.19 4.70
N ASN A 167 -10.14 -16.10 5.45
CA ASN A 167 -11.07 -17.22 5.62
C ASN A 167 -11.62 -17.74 4.28
N TYR A 168 -11.68 -16.85 3.27
CA TYR A 168 -12.10 -17.15 1.91
C TYR A 168 -10.91 -17.26 0.94
N ASN A 169 -9.75 -17.71 1.43
CA ASN A 169 -8.52 -17.88 0.66
C ASN A 169 -8.61 -19.07 -0.30
N ALA A 170 -9.44 -18.94 -1.34
CA ALA A 170 -9.53 -19.91 -2.43
C ALA A 170 -8.60 -19.49 -3.59
N TYR A 171 -7.78 -20.43 -4.06
CA TYR A 171 -6.88 -20.27 -5.21
C TYR A 171 -6.91 -21.48 -6.16
N GLY A 172 -6.52 -21.27 -7.41
CA GLY A 172 -6.58 -22.31 -8.44
C GLY A 172 -8.02 -22.80 -8.67
N ASN A 173 -8.24 -24.10 -8.51
CA ASN A 173 -9.55 -24.75 -8.71
C ASN A 173 -10.39 -24.82 -7.43
N GLN A 174 -9.92 -24.23 -6.32
CA GLN A 174 -10.67 -24.22 -5.05
C GLN A 174 -11.94 -23.36 -5.16
N SER A 175 -12.98 -23.78 -4.43
CA SER A 175 -14.28 -23.12 -4.42
C SER A 175 -14.64 -22.56 -3.03
N PRO A 176 -15.49 -21.52 -2.95
CA PRO A 176 -15.95 -20.66 -4.05
C PRO A 176 -14.81 -19.84 -4.65
N ASN A 177 -14.83 -19.61 -5.97
CA ASN A 177 -13.97 -18.58 -6.55
C ASN A 177 -14.28 -17.24 -5.88
N ARG A 178 -13.25 -16.50 -5.48
CA ARG A 178 -13.38 -15.22 -4.76
C ARG A 178 -14.25 -14.20 -5.51
N SER A 179 -14.23 -14.19 -6.84
CA SER A 179 -15.08 -13.33 -7.66
C SER A 179 -16.56 -13.71 -7.66
N LYS A 180 -16.89 -14.93 -7.20
CA LYS A 180 -18.25 -15.50 -7.14
C LYS A 180 -18.71 -15.76 -5.70
N LEU A 181 -17.99 -15.25 -4.69
CA LEU A 181 -18.40 -15.40 -3.29
C LEU A 181 -19.85 -14.94 -3.11
N PRO A 182 -20.74 -15.80 -2.61
CA PRO A 182 -22.11 -15.39 -2.37
C PRO A 182 -22.17 -14.50 -1.15
N PHE A 183 -23.06 -13.51 -1.16
CA PHE A 183 -23.17 -12.53 -0.10
C PHE A 183 -24.60 -12.01 0.01
N PHE A 184 -24.88 -11.37 1.14
CA PHE A 184 -26.16 -10.69 1.35
C PHE A 184 -25.92 -9.28 1.86
N VAL A 185 -26.91 -8.41 1.60
CA VAL A 185 -26.95 -7.02 2.06
C VAL A 185 -28.33 -6.74 2.62
N LYS A 186 -28.39 -6.26 3.85
CA LYS A 186 -29.59 -5.77 4.51
C LYS A 186 -29.55 -4.25 4.52
N TYR A 187 -30.62 -3.62 4.06
CA TYR A 187 -30.86 -2.20 4.29
C TYR A 187 -32.05 -2.03 5.23
N THR A 188 -31.86 -1.22 6.26
CA THR A 188 -32.94 -0.76 7.14
C THR A 188 -33.11 0.74 6.97
N PHE A 189 -34.17 1.14 6.28
CA PHE A 189 -34.51 2.54 6.05
C PHE A 189 -35.31 3.08 7.23
N PRO A 190 -34.94 4.26 7.75
CA PRO A 190 -35.64 4.87 8.87
C PRO A 190 -36.90 5.61 8.40
N VAL A 191 -37.73 6.04 9.36
CA VAL A 191 -39.06 6.61 9.10
C VAL A 191 -38.99 7.94 8.33
N GLU A 192 -37.89 8.67 8.36
CA GLU A 192 -37.73 9.95 7.66
C GLU A 192 -37.81 9.82 6.13
N TYR A 193 -37.72 8.60 5.60
CA TYR A 193 -38.00 8.28 4.19
C TYR A 193 -39.48 7.98 3.90
N SER A 194 -40.38 8.03 4.90
CA SER A 194 -41.83 7.85 4.76
C SER A 194 -42.51 9.02 4.08
N ASP A 195 -42.02 10.21 4.35
CA ASP A 195 -42.64 11.46 3.90
C ASP A 195 -42.03 11.94 2.58
N THR A 196 -41.03 11.22 2.07
CA THR A 196 -40.35 11.52 0.83
C THR A 196 -40.82 10.63 -0.32
N SER A 197 -40.80 11.16 -1.54
CA SER A 197 -41.01 10.38 -2.77
C SER A 197 -39.79 9.50 -3.14
N SER A 198 -39.02 9.07 -2.13
CA SER A 198 -37.81 8.29 -2.31
C SER A 198 -38.13 6.88 -2.78
N LYS A 199 -37.33 6.41 -3.74
CA LYS A 199 -37.47 5.08 -4.34
C LYS A 199 -36.20 4.28 -4.12
N PHE A 200 -36.36 3.01 -3.77
CA PHE A 200 -35.26 2.07 -3.74
C PHE A 200 -35.33 1.18 -4.97
N CYS A 201 -34.24 1.12 -5.72
CA CYS A 201 -34.13 0.37 -6.97
C CYS A 201 -33.07 -0.70 -6.83
N TRP A 202 -33.32 -1.87 -7.43
CA TRP A 202 -32.34 -2.93 -7.47
C TRP A 202 -32.51 -3.83 -8.69
N LYS A 203 -31.43 -4.52 -9.04
CA LYS A 203 -31.37 -5.67 -9.94
C LYS A 203 -30.93 -6.89 -9.13
N GLY A 204 -31.42 -8.08 -9.51
CA GLY A 204 -31.15 -9.34 -8.84
C GLY A 204 -32.20 -9.69 -7.78
N LEU A 205 -31.83 -10.54 -6.83
CA LEU A 205 -32.76 -11.15 -5.88
C LEU A 205 -32.88 -10.31 -4.60
N ALA A 206 -34.12 -10.02 -4.21
CA ALA A 206 -34.44 -9.34 -2.96
C ALA A 206 -35.52 -10.05 -2.16
N PHE A 207 -35.46 -9.89 -0.84
CA PHE A 207 -36.46 -10.30 0.12
C PHE A 207 -36.95 -9.07 0.87
N VAL A 208 -38.22 -8.72 0.64
CA VAL A 208 -38.85 -7.52 1.19
C VAL A 208 -39.67 -7.87 2.42
N GLU A 209 -39.39 -7.22 3.55
CA GLU A 209 -40.07 -7.48 4.81
C GLU A 209 -41.32 -6.58 4.95
N LYS A 210 -42.51 -7.16 4.76
CA LYS A 210 -43.82 -6.51 5.01
C LYS A 210 -44.47 -7.12 6.26
N LYS A 211 -45.64 -7.75 6.16
CA LYS A 211 -46.16 -8.64 7.21
C LYS A 211 -45.39 -9.97 7.21
N GLU A 212 -45.12 -10.47 6.01
CA GLU A 212 -44.25 -11.60 5.74
C GLU A 212 -43.10 -11.17 4.83
N ILE A 213 -42.10 -12.05 4.69
CA ILE A 213 -40.99 -11.85 3.77
C ILE A 213 -41.40 -12.34 2.38
N HIS A 214 -41.40 -11.41 1.41
CA HIS A 214 -41.69 -11.69 0.00
C HIS A 214 -40.41 -11.72 -0.82
N GLU A 215 -40.23 -12.78 -1.60
CA GLU A 215 -39.13 -12.92 -2.56
C GLU A 215 -39.49 -12.21 -3.87
N ILE A 216 -38.57 -11.40 -4.38
CA ILE A 216 -38.74 -10.63 -5.62
C ILE A 216 -37.43 -10.68 -6.41
N LEU A 217 -37.50 -11.18 -7.64
CA LEU A 217 -36.38 -11.23 -8.57
C LEU A 217 -36.58 -10.22 -9.70
N HIS A 218 -35.59 -9.34 -9.89
CA HIS A 218 -35.56 -8.35 -10.96
C HIS A 218 -34.43 -8.65 -11.94
N GLN A 219 -34.77 -8.99 -13.19
CA GLN A 219 -33.77 -9.20 -14.25
C GLN A 219 -33.10 -7.89 -14.69
N ASN A 220 -33.86 -6.80 -14.69
CA ASN A 220 -33.40 -5.43 -14.93
C ASN A 220 -33.70 -4.60 -13.69
N GLU A 221 -32.98 -3.49 -13.51
CA GLU A 221 -33.21 -2.60 -12.36
C GLU A 221 -34.66 -2.10 -12.34
N LYS A 222 -35.35 -2.33 -11.22
CA LYS A 222 -36.70 -1.82 -10.96
C LYS A 222 -36.79 -1.23 -9.57
N CYS A 223 -37.70 -0.28 -9.40
CA CYS A 223 -37.83 0.53 -8.20
C CYS A 223 -39.15 0.29 -7.46
N ILE A 224 -39.11 0.44 -6.14
CA ILE A 224 -40.31 0.51 -5.28
C ILE A 224 -40.25 1.78 -4.44
N PHE A 225 -41.42 2.29 -4.05
CA PHE A 225 -41.51 3.41 -3.11
C PHE A 225 -41.24 2.95 -1.68
N ILE A 226 -40.39 3.67 -0.94
CA ILE A 226 -40.09 3.31 0.46
C ILE A 226 -41.35 3.46 1.31
N LYS A 227 -42.09 4.56 1.12
CA LYS A 227 -43.34 4.88 1.84
C LYS A 227 -44.34 3.74 1.88
N GLU A 228 -44.58 3.08 0.74
CA GLU A 228 -45.58 2.02 0.59
C GLU A 228 -45.18 0.71 1.27
N ASN A 229 -43.89 0.53 1.56
CA ASN A 229 -43.33 -0.71 2.09
C ASN A 229 -42.89 -0.57 3.56
N LEU A 230 -43.12 0.58 4.19
CA LEU A 230 -42.84 0.78 5.62
C LEU A 230 -43.76 -0.07 6.49
N LYS A 231 -43.16 -0.81 7.44
CA LYS A 231 -43.90 -1.42 8.54
C LYS A 231 -44.34 -0.34 9.51
N LYS A 232 -45.64 -0.01 9.52
CA LYS A 232 -46.24 0.96 10.45
C LYS A 232 -45.99 0.63 11.94
N SER A 233 -45.81 -0.64 12.30
CA SER A 233 -45.57 -1.07 13.69
C SER A 233 -44.13 -0.85 14.16
N GLU A 234 -43.16 -0.80 13.25
CA GLU A 234 -41.74 -0.74 13.57
C GLU A 234 -41.06 0.54 13.04
N ASN A 235 -41.82 1.41 12.37
CA ASN A 235 -41.36 2.66 11.75
C ASN A 235 -40.09 2.49 10.90
N ARG A 236 -39.98 1.34 10.21
CA ARG A 236 -38.82 1.00 9.39
C ARG A 236 -39.21 0.15 8.18
N PHE A 237 -38.40 0.24 7.14
CA PHE A 237 -38.50 -0.59 5.94
C PHE A 237 -37.22 -1.43 5.83
N ILE A 238 -37.37 -2.76 5.76
CA ILE A 238 -36.25 -3.69 5.68
C ILE A 238 -36.30 -4.45 4.35
N ILE A 239 -35.15 -4.50 3.69
CA ILE A 239 -34.95 -5.27 2.47
C ILE A 239 -33.61 -6.01 2.56
N TRP A 240 -33.61 -7.26 2.13
CA TRP A 240 -32.41 -8.09 2.01
C TRP A 240 -32.14 -8.36 0.54
N LEU A 241 -30.98 -7.96 0.05
CA LEU A 241 -30.47 -8.32 -1.28
C LEU A 241 -29.54 -9.52 -1.15
N VAL A 242 -29.58 -10.42 -2.12
CA VAL A 242 -28.84 -11.68 -2.10
C VAL A 242 -28.20 -11.96 -3.46
N GLU A 243 -26.91 -12.27 -3.46
CA GLU A 243 -26.19 -12.76 -4.64
C GLU A 243 -25.64 -14.16 -4.35
N THR A 244 -26.09 -15.15 -5.10
CA THR A 244 -25.72 -16.56 -4.88
C THR A 244 -24.81 -17.15 -5.96
N GLY A 245 -24.50 -16.38 -7.00
CA GLY A 245 -23.83 -16.87 -8.21
C GLY A 245 -24.80 -17.48 -9.25
N LYS A 246 -26.03 -17.83 -8.86
CA LYS A 246 -27.13 -18.22 -9.76
C LYS A 246 -28.07 -17.08 -10.13
N THR A 247 -28.07 -16.02 -9.34
CA THR A 247 -28.87 -14.81 -9.57
C THR A 247 -28.10 -13.82 -10.43
N PRO A 248 -28.79 -12.90 -11.14
CA PRO A 248 -28.13 -11.76 -11.76
C PRO A 248 -27.25 -11.00 -10.75
N GLU A 249 -26.14 -10.44 -11.22
CA GLU A 249 -25.28 -9.58 -10.40
C GLU A 249 -26.11 -8.47 -9.76
N LEU A 250 -25.93 -8.29 -8.45
CA LEU A 250 -26.70 -7.32 -7.71
C LEU A 250 -26.30 -5.90 -8.10
N GLN A 251 -27.31 -5.06 -8.17
CA GLN A 251 -27.18 -3.61 -8.29
C GLN A 251 -28.19 -2.99 -7.34
N ALA A 252 -27.84 -1.88 -6.71
CA ALA A 252 -28.78 -1.14 -5.89
C ALA A 252 -28.54 0.36 -5.98
N SER A 253 -29.63 1.11 -6.08
CA SER A 253 -29.62 2.56 -6.10
C SER A 253 -30.77 3.13 -5.27
N LEU A 254 -30.50 4.25 -4.61
CA LEU A 254 -31.48 5.01 -3.86
C LEU A 254 -31.74 6.35 -4.55
N ILE A 255 -32.94 6.51 -5.08
CA ILE A 255 -33.40 7.77 -5.65
C ILE A 255 -33.92 8.62 -4.50
N LEU A 256 -33.11 9.60 -4.10
CA LEU A 256 -33.43 10.61 -3.10
C LEU A 256 -34.35 11.70 -3.67
N THR A 257 -35.11 12.35 -2.80
CA THR A 257 -35.81 13.60 -3.15
C THR A 257 -34.81 14.72 -3.42
N ASN A 258 -35.24 15.73 -4.19
CA ASN A 258 -34.40 16.89 -4.54
C ASN A 258 -33.80 17.57 -3.29
N SER A 259 -34.54 17.67 -2.19
CA SER A 259 -34.05 18.25 -0.93
C SER A 259 -32.82 17.51 -0.38
N TYR A 260 -32.90 16.18 -0.23
CA TYR A 260 -31.77 15.39 0.25
C TYR A 260 -30.62 15.33 -0.76
N LYS A 261 -30.93 15.28 -2.07
CA LYS A 261 -29.90 15.33 -3.13
C LYS A 261 -29.09 16.62 -3.08
N ILE A 262 -29.75 17.77 -2.92
CA ILE A 262 -29.09 19.09 -2.79
C ILE A 262 -28.23 19.13 -1.53
N LYS A 263 -28.76 18.69 -0.38
CA LYS A 263 -28.00 18.61 0.88
C LYS A 263 -26.71 17.78 0.72
N PHE A 264 -26.80 16.63 0.07
CA PHE A 264 -25.65 15.76 -0.18
C PHE A 264 -24.61 16.44 -1.08
N ILE A 265 -25.02 17.01 -2.21
CA ILE A 265 -24.11 17.74 -3.11
C ILE A 265 -23.44 18.90 -2.38
N PHE A 266 -24.20 19.65 -1.58
CA PHE A 266 -23.67 20.78 -0.81
C PHE A 266 -22.63 20.34 0.24
N LEU A 267 -22.85 19.22 0.92
CA LEU A 267 -21.88 18.62 1.85
C LEU A 267 -20.55 18.29 1.15
N GLU A 268 -20.61 17.70 -0.04
CA GLU A 268 -19.41 17.37 -0.82
C GLU A 268 -18.70 18.63 -1.35
N LEU A 269 -19.44 19.64 -1.81
CA LEU A 269 -18.88 20.92 -2.23
C LEU A 269 -18.15 21.64 -1.08
N ILE A 270 -18.71 21.64 0.14
CA ILE A 270 -18.05 22.23 1.31
C ILE A 270 -16.69 21.57 1.54
N LYS A 271 -16.61 20.23 1.49
CA LYS A 271 -15.33 19.50 1.68
C LYS A 271 -14.30 19.93 0.64
N ILE A 272 -14.69 19.92 -0.64
CA ILE A 272 -13.79 20.23 -1.77
C ILE A 272 -13.30 21.69 -1.67
N LEU A 273 -14.23 22.64 -1.53
CA LEU A 273 -13.89 24.08 -1.48
C LEU A 273 -13.02 24.42 -0.26
N SER A 274 -13.30 23.81 0.90
CA SER A 274 -12.48 23.98 2.10
C SER A 274 -11.05 23.53 1.85
N CYS A 275 -10.86 22.33 1.28
CA CYS A 275 -9.52 21.79 1.00
C CYS A 275 -8.76 22.64 -0.03
N LEU A 276 -9.42 23.07 -1.11
CA LEU A 276 -8.82 23.92 -2.13
C LEU A 276 -8.40 25.28 -1.57
N THR A 277 -9.24 25.87 -0.71
CA THR A 277 -8.93 27.17 -0.07
C THR A 277 -7.77 27.02 0.91
N ILE A 278 -7.73 25.96 1.70
CA ILE A 278 -6.59 25.65 2.59
C ILE A 278 -5.31 25.50 1.77
N ALA A 279 -5.35 24.73 0.67
CA ALA A 279 -4.21 24.55 -0.22
C ALA A 279 -3.72 25.89 -0.80
N PHE A 280 -4.63 26.73 -1.27
CA PHE A 280 -4.31 28.06 -1.81
C PHE A 280 -3.70 29.01 -0.76
N LEU A 281 -4.18 28.96 0.49
CA LEU A 281 -3.65 29.80 1.56
C LEU A 281 -2.24 29.39 2.01
N ILE A 282 -1.97 28.08 2.04
CA ILE A 282 -0.73 27.52 2.58
C ILE A 282 0.41 27.51 1.55
N PHE A 283 0.11 27.22 0.29
CA PHE A 283 1.12 27.05 -0.75
C PHE A 283 1.23 28.28 -1.66
N LYS A 284 2.47 28.73 -1.90
CA LYS A 284 2.77 29.79 -2.87
C LYS A 284 3.89 29.37 -3.80
N ARG A 285 4.10 30.13 -4.89
CA ARG A 285 5.25 29.99 -5.81
C ARG A 285 5.48 28.55 -6.28
N ILE A 286 4.47 28.00 -6.94
CA ILE A 286 4.51 26.63 -7.46
C ILE A 286 5.52 26.55 -8.61
N GLU A 287 6.52 25.69 -8.49
CA GLU A 287 7.45 25.36 -9.57
C GLU A 287 6.75 24.50 -10.63
N ILE A 288 6.24 25.13 -11.70
CA ILE A 288 5.45 24.48 -12.76
C ILE A 288 6.12 23.21 -13.29
N ARG A 289 7.44 23.23 -13.53
CA ARG A 289 8.17 22.05 -14.03
C ARG A 289 8.09 20.84 -13.09
N LYS A 290 8.19 21.06 -11.77
CA LYS A 290 8.06 19.99 -10.78
C LYS A 290 6.61 19.51 -10.68
N ALA A 291 5.66 20.44 -10.70
CA ALA A 291 4.23 20.12 -10.70
C ALA A 291 3.85 19.27 -11.93
N SER A 292 4.25 19.69 -13.14
CA SER A 292 4.03 18.93 -14.37
C SER A 292 4.66 17.54 -14.34
N PHE A 293 5.87 17.42 -13.78
CA PHE A 293 6.53 16.12 -13.64
C PHE A 293 5.79 15.18 -12.67
N PHE A 294 5.32 15.72 -11.53
CA PHE A 294 4.48 14.97 -10.60
C PHE A 294 3.18 14.52 -11.26
N LEU A 295 2.49 15.43 -11.95
CA LEU A 295 1.25 15.12 -12.66
C LEU A 295 1.46 14.04 -13.71
N PHE A 296 2.55 14.10 -14.49
CA PHE A 296 2.92 13.05 -15.43
C PHE A 296 3.12 11.70 -14.73
N CYS A 297 3.88 11.65 -13.63
CA CYS A 297 4.09 10.42 -12.87
C CYS A 297 2.76 9.86 -12.33
N PHE A 298 1.88 10.72 -11.81
CA PHE A 298 0.57 10.34 -11.28
C PHE A 298 -0.35 9.81 -12.39
N THR A 299 -0.49 10.53 -13.50
CA THR A 299 -1.38 10.14 -14.60
C THR A 299 -0.89 8.88 -15.29
N PHE A 300 0.42 8.76 -15.56
CA PHE A 300 1.00 7.57 -16.17
C PHE A 300 0.87 6.34 -15.27
N SER A 301 1.13 6.49 -13.96
CA SER A 301 0.92 5.42 -12.99
C SER A 301 -0.54 5.00 -12.90
N SER A 302 -1.46 5.97 -12.86
CA SER A 302 -2.90 5.71 -12.81
C SER A 302 -3.39 5.00 -14.08
N PHE A 303 -2.86 5.39 -15.24
CA PHE A 303 -3.14 4.72 -16.51
C PHE A 303 -2.68 3.27 -16.50
N LEU A 304 -1.44 2.99 -16.06
CA LEU A 304 -0.96 1.61 -15.94
C LEU A 304 -1.74 0.79 -14.90
N VAL A 305 -2.15 1.41 -13.79
CA VAL A 305 -3.02 0.77 -12.79
C VAL A 305 -4.35 0.36 -13.43
N TYR A 306 -4.98 1.26 -14.19
CA TYR A 306 -6.21 0.96 -14.92
C TYR A 306 -6.02 -0.13 -15.98
N LEU A 307 -4.91 -0.10 -16.73
CA LEU A 307 -4.60 -1.16 -17.71
C LEU A 307 -4.42 -2.52 -17.05
N TYR A 308 -3.78 -2.58 -15.89
CA TYR A 308 -3.56 -3.83 -15.17
C TYR A 308 -4.82 -4.35 -14.47
N TYR A 309 -5.60 -3.46 -13.85
CA TYR A 309 -6.80 -3.80 -13.09
C TYR A 309 -7.94 -2.78 -13.34
N PRO A 310 -8.72 -2.94 -14.42
CA PRO A 310 -9.77 -1.97 -14.81
C PRO A 310 -10.84 -1.76 -13.73
N ASN A 311 -11.13 -2.79 -12.93
CA ASN A 311 -12.08 -2.74 -11.81
C ASN A 311 -11.67 -1.75 -10.71
N ILE A 312 -10.44 -1.21 -10.73
CA ILE A 312 -10.02 -0.14 -9.83
C ILE A 312 -10.92 1.09 -9.94
N ILE A 313 -11.61 1.30 -11.08
CA ILE A 313 -12.57 2.39 -11.27
C ILE A 313 -13.73 2.35 -10.25
N ASN A 314 -14.02 1.15 -9.75
CA ASN A 314 -15.02 0.86 -8.72
C ASN A 314 -14.51 1.13 -7.29
N LYS A 315 -13.25 1.58 -7.15
CA LYS A 315 -12.59 1.96 -5.90
C LYS A 315 -12.35 0.79 -4.94
N PHE A 316 -12.26 -0.43 -5.46
CA PHE A 316 -12.04 -1.63 -4.66
C PHE A 316 -11.12 -2.60 -5.40
N VAL A 317 -10.26 -3.30 -4.67
CA VAL A 317 -9.44 -4.38 -5.20
C VAL A 317 -9.85 -5.66 -4.49
N LEU A 318 -10.31 -6.63 -5.27
CA LEU A 318 -10.50 -7.99 -4.80
C LEU A 318 -9.15 -8.72 -4.92
N PHE A 319 -8.48 -8.94 -3.79
CA PHE A 319 -7.19 -9.62 -3.78
C PHE A 319 -7.35 -11.10 -4.12
N GLU A 320 -6.43 -11.62 -4.92
CA GLU A 320 -6.35 -13.03 -5.27
C GLU A 320 -5.99 -13.91 -4.06
N GLY A 321 -6.53 -15.13 -4.00
CA GLY A 321 -6.12 -16.13 -3.02
C GLY A 321 -4.69 -16.62 -3.26
N GLY A 322 -4.04 -17.10 -2.21
CA GLY A 322 -2.67 -17.63 -2.23
C GLY A 322 -1.57 -16.57 -2.24
N ASN A 323 -1.91 -15.27 -2.24
CA ASN A 323 -0.96 -14.17 -2.30
C ASN A 323 -0.80 -13.44 -0.96
N ASP A 324 0.41 -12.93 -0.67
CA ASP A 324 0.70 -12.12 0.54
C ASP A 324 -0.24 -10.91 0.68
N GLY A 325 -0.68 -10.31 -0.43
CA GLY A 325 -1.53 -9.12 -0.40
C GLY A 325 -2.88 -9.33 0.27
N LEU A 326 -3.50 -10.50 0.06
CA LEU A 326 -4.71 -10.89 0.78
C LEU A 326 -4.45 -10.97 2.28
N LEU A 327 -3.33 -11.59 2.68
CA LEU A 327 -2.97 -11.74 4.09
C LEU A 327 -2.72 -10.39 4.77
N TYR A 328 -2.02 -9.46 4.12
CA TYR A 328 -1.80 -8.12 4.68
C TYR A 328 -3.10 -7.36 4.93
N VAL A 329 -4.03 -7.44 3.99
CA VAL A 329 -5.33 -6.76 4.08
C VAL A 329 -6.22 -7.43 5.12
N HIS A 330 -6.24 -8.76 5.15
CA HIS A 330 -6.92 -9.54 6.21
C HIS A 330 -6.40 -9.16 7.61
N PHE A 331 -5.07 -9.13 7.80
CA PHE A 331 -4.50 -8.72 9.09
C PHE A 331 -4.83 -7.26 9.43
N ALA A 332 -4.90 -6.37 8.44
CA ALA A 332 -5.34 -5.00 8.66
C ALA A 332 -6.80 -4.92 9.12
N HIS A 333 -7.69 -5.77 8.59
CA HIS A 333 -9.08 -5.90 9.08
C HIS A 333 -9.11 -6.42 10.52
N LEU A 334 -8.32 -7.45 10.86
CA LEU A 334 -8.23 -7.92 12.24
C LEU A 334 -7.78 -6.81 13.21
N ILE A 335 -6.77 -6.02 12.82
CA ILE A 335 -6.32 -4.88 13.62
C ILE A 335 -7.45 -3.86 13.79
N SER A 336 -8.13 -3.51 12.71
CA SER A 336 -9.30 -2.61 12.73
C SER A 336 -10.39 -3.13 13.68
N ASP A 337 -10.69 -4.43 13.64
CA ASP A 337 -11.70 -5.06 14.50
C ASP A 337 -11.30 -5.03 15.97
N TYR A 338 -10.03 -5.27 16.30
CA TYR A 338 -9.55 -5.17 17.67
C TYR A 338 -9.52 -3.73 18.17
N LEU A 339 -9.14 -2.77 17.31
CA LEU A 339 -9.23 -1.34 17.63
C LEU A 339 -10.68 -0.91 17.91
N SER A 340 -11.66 -1.40 17.14
CA SER A 340 -13.09 -1.09 17.33
C SER A 340 -13.64 -1.55 18.69
N THR A 341 -13.00 -2.54 19.31
CA THR A 341 -13.39 -3.09 20.62
C THR A 341 -12.49 -2.62 21.77
N GLY A 342 -11.52 -1.75 21.49
CA GLY A 342 -10.53 -1.30 22.48
C GLY A 342 -9.49 -2.36 22.88
N ASN A 343 -9.40 -3.48 22.16
CA ASN A 343 -8.42 -4.53 22.43
C ASN A 343 -7.08 -4.20 21.77
N PHE A 344 -6.34 -3.27 22.36
CA PHE A 344 -5.05 -2.81 21.83
C PHE A 344 -3.96 -3.89 21.80
N ILE A 345 -4.04 -4.90 22.68
CA ILE A 345 -3.06 -5.99 22.74
C ILE A 345 -3.16 -6.85 21.47
N GLU A 346 -4.37 -7.30 21.12
CA GLU A 346 -4.57 -8.09 19.90
C GLU A 346 -4.41 -7.23 18.62
N ALA A 347 -4.75 -5.94 18.68
CA ALA A 347 -4.45 -5.01 17.61
C ALA A 347 -2.93 -4.88 17.37
N PHE A 348 -2.12 -4.85 18.44
CA PHE A 348 -0.66 -4.81 18.32
C PHE A 348 -0.04 -6.17 17.95
N ARG A 349 -0.67 -7.28 18.35
CA ARG A 349 -0.31 -8.62 17.84
C ARG A 349 -0.48 -8.70 16.32
N GLY A 350 -1.44 -7.97 15.77
CA GLY A 350 -1.59 -7.80 14.33
C GLY A 350 -1.92 -9.10 13.58
N GLY A 351 -2.53 -10.07 14.25
CA GLY A 351 -2.97 -11.35 13.66
C GLY A 351 -1.96 -12.50 13.74
N GLU A 352 -0.71 -12.26 14.16
CA GLU A 352 0.31 -13.32 14.26
C GLU A 352 1.12 -13.15 15.56
N SER A 353 1.42 -14.25 16.26
CA SER A 353 2.25 -14.16 17.48
C SER A 353 3.73 -13.93 17.18
N ALA A 354 4.21 -14.44 16.04
CA ALA A 354 5.50 -14.07 15.49
C ALA A 354 5.35 -13.81 14.00
N TYR A 355 5.99 -12.76 13.53
CA TYR A 355 5.83 -12.32 12.15
C TYR A 355 6.47 -13.31 11.18
N ASP A 356 5.66 -13.92 10.34
CA ASP A 356 6.10 -14.61 9.13
C ASP A 356 6.20 -13.57 7.99
N LEU A 357 5.12 -12.81 7.80
CA LEU A 357 5.10 -11.64 6.92
C LEU A 357 5.52 -10.36 7.65
N MET A 358 6.28 -9.52 6.97
CA MET A 358 6.77 -8.25 7.51
C MET A 358 5.63 -7.33 7.95
N PRO A 359 5.58 -6.89 9.21
CA PRO A 359 4.33 -6.39 9.77
C PRO A 359 3.99 -4.97 9.37
N PHE A 360 4.94 -4.11 9.01
CA PHE A 360 4.61 -2.69 8.84
C PHE A 360 3.56 -2.44 7.77
N TYR A 361 3.47 -3.29 6.75
CA TYR A 361 2.52 -3.10 5.66
C TYR A 361 1.06 -3.26 6.09
N ARG A 362 0.77 -4.15 7.06
CA ARG A 362 -0.59 -4.32 7.60
C ARG A 362 -1.06 -3.06 8.34
N TYR A 363 -0.16 -2.35 9.02
CA TYR A 363 -0.46 -1.06 9.67
C TYR A 363 -0.61 0.09 8.67
N ILE A 364 0.10 0.05 7.55
CA ILE A 364 -0.09 1.00 6.45
C ILE A 364 -1.49 0.84 5.83
N TRP A 365 -2.00 -0.39 5.72
CA TRP A 365 -3.39 -0.65 5.33
C TRP A 365 -4.40 -0.11 6.34
N VAL A 366 -4.15 -0.21 7.64
CA VAL A 366 -5.00 0.44 8.66
C VAL A 366 -5.05 1.96 8.47
N ILE A 367 -3.92 2.59 8.16
CA ILE A 367 -3.88 4.03 7.82
C ILE A 367 -4.68 4.30 6.55
N ASN A 368 -4.56 3.45 5.52
CA ASN A 368 -5.38 3.56 4.32
C ASN A 368 -6.88 3.49 4.68
N PHE A 369 -7.29 2.54 5.53
CA PHE A 369 -8.67 2.40 5.97
C PHE A 369 -9.19 3.64 6.67
N ILE A 370 -8.42 4.19 7.62
CA ILE A 370 -8.79 5.42 8.35
C ILE A 370 -9.01 6.60 7.41
N LEU A 371 -8.20 6.73 6.36
CA LEU A 371 -8.30 7.85 5.41
C LEU A 371 -9.35 7.61 4.32
N PHE A 372 -9.44 6.39 3.80
CA PHE A 372 -10.06 6.09 2.51
C PHE A 372 -11.05 4.91 2.55
N GLU A 373 -11.40 4.38 3.73
CA GLU A 373 -12.20 3.16 3.85
C GLU A 373 -11.54 2.02 3.05
N GLU A 374 -12.29 1.19 2.32
CA GLU A 374 -11.75 0.09 1.52
C GLU A 374 -10.96 0.52 0.28
N SER A 375 -11.02 1.81 -0.11
CA SER A 375 -10.36 2.28 -1.33
C SER A 375 -8.84 2.28 -1.20
N PRO A 376 -8.08 1.68 -2.13
CA PRO A 376 -6.64 1.50 -1.98
C PRO A 376 -5.83 2.71 -2.48
N TRP A 377 -6.24 3.93 -2.10
CA TRP A 377 -5.68 5.19 -2.61
C TRP A 377 -4.21 5.39 -2.26
N ILE A 378 -3.73 4.80 -1.17
CA ILE A 378 -2.31 4.88 -0.81
C ILE A 378 -1.39 4.28 -1.89
N LEU A 379 -1.87 3.29 -2.65
CA LEU A 379 -1.10 2.66 -3.74
C LEU A 379 -0.77 3.66 -4.85
N PHE A 380 -1.68 4.57 -5.19
CA PHE A 380 -1.45 5.59 -6.20
C PHE A 380 -0.35 6.56 -5.79
N PHE A 381 -0.27 6.92 -4.51
CA PHE A 381 0.79 7.79 -4.00
C PHE A 381 2.14 7.09 -4.04
N ILE A 382 2.20 5.81 -3.62
CA ILE A 382 3.42 5.00 -3.69
C ILE A 382 3.95 4.96 -5.13
N LEU A 383 3.08 4.60 -6.08
CA LEU A 383 3.44 4.48 -7.50
C LEU A 383 3.85 5.80 -8.13
N THR A 384 3.26 6.92 -7.69
CA THR A 384 3.63 8.26 -8.16
C THR A 384 5.03 8.66 -7.69
N PHE A 385 5.40 8.36 -6.44
CA PHE A 385 6.66 8.79 -5.87
C PHE A 385 7.87 7.93 -6.26
N ILE A 386 7.67 6.67 -6.66
CA ILE A 386 8.77 5.79 -7.11
C ILE A 386 9.57 6.42 -8.27
N PRO A 387 8.98 6.78 -9.43
CA PRO A 387 9.74 7.38 -10.53
C PRO A 387 10.36 8.74 -10.15
N ILE A 388 9.72 9.50 -9.26
CA ILE A 388 10.26 10.76 -8.74
C ILE A 388 11.54 10.51 -7.93
N SER A 389 11.54 9.51 -7.07
CA SER A 389 12.70 9.12 -6.25
C SER A 389 13.85 8.63 -7.12
N ILE A 390 13.56 7.77 -8.11
CA ILE A 390 14.53 7.26 -9.08
C ILE A 390 15.15 8.40 -9.88
N PHE A 391 14.34 9.27 -10.47
CA PHE A 391 14.84 10.44 -11.21
C PHE A 391 15.72 11.35 -10.34
N SER A 392 15.37 11.49 -9.06
CA SER A 392 16.13 12.29 -8.10
C SER A 392 17.47 11.67 -7.70
N ILE A 393 17.62 10.34 -7.76
CA ILE A 393 18.91 9.64 -7.62
C ILE A 393 19.71 9.80 -8.92
N LEU A 394 19.08 9.53 -10.07
CA LEU A 394 19.72 9.58 -11.38
C LEU A 394 20.34 10.97 -11.66
N ASN A 395 19.63 12.06 -11.38
CA ASN A 395 20.16 13.42 -11.56
C ASN A 395 21.39 13.74 -10.71
N LYS A 396 21.68 12.96 -9.66
CA LYS A 396 22.87 13.10 -8.81
C LYS A 396 24.05 12.24 -9.26
N LEU A 397 23.81 11.28 -10.14
CA LEU A 397 24.81 10.38 -10.72
C LEU A 397 25.13 10.76 -12.16
N PHE A 398 24.13 11.21 -12.90
CA PHE A 398 24.16 11.49 -14.33
C PHE A 398 23.82 12.95 -14.62
N ASN A 399 24.04 13.38 -15.87
CA ASN A 399 23.49 14.65 -16.32
C ASN A 399 21.99 14.52 -16.58
N LYS A 400 21.31 15.66 -16.81
CA LYS A 400 19.86 15.70 -17.00
C LYS A 400 19.38 14.83 -18.17
N ASN A 401 20.10 14.85 -19.31
CA ASN A 401 19.69 14.11 -20.51
C ASN A 401 19.73 12.59 -20.28
N TRP A 402 20.81 12.09 -19.68
CA TRP A 402 20.92 10.68 -19.29
C TRP A 402 19.85 10.29 -18.27
N SER A 403 19.57 11.16 -17.30
CA SER A 403 18.53 10.90 -16.28
C SER A 403 17.15 10.79 -16.90
N ILE A 404 16.83 11.64 -17.89
CA ILE A 404 15.57 11.56 -18.65
C ILE A 404 15.52 10.28 -19.48
N PHE A 405 16.59 9.94 -20.21
CA PHE A 405 16.63 8.73 -21.03
C PHE A 405 16.41 7.46 -20.19
N ILE A 406 17.12 7.32 -19.07
CA ILE A 406 16.96 6.16 -18.18
C ILE A 406 15.54 6.14 -17.58
N LEU A 407 14.95 7.29 -17.26
CA LEU A 407 13.57 7.37 -16.79
C LEU A 407 12.55 7.00 -17.89
N LEU A 408 12.84 7.27 -19.17
CA LEU A 408 12.01 6.79 -20.27
C LEU A 408 12.08 5.26 -20.40
N CYS A 409 13.25 4.66 -20.18
CA CYS A 409 13.36 3.20 -20.06
C CYS A 409 12.53 2.66 -18.89
N TRP A 410 12.52 3.35 -17.76
CA TRP A 410 11.67 2.97 -16.63
C TRP A 410 10.18 2.95 -16.98
N PHE A 411 9.68 3.94 -17.73
CA PHE A 411 8.25 4.05 -18.02
C PHE A 411 7.78 3.24 -19.23
N ILE A 412 8.54 3.22 -20.32
CA ILE A 412 8.03 2.81 -21.64
C ILE A 412 8.92 1.74 -22.29
N ILE A 413 10.25 1.87 -22.21
CA ILE A 413 11.17 1.03 -23.01
C ILE A 413 11.75 -0.08 -22.11
N PRO A 414 11.35 -1.35 -22.27
CA PRO A 414 11.78 -2.46 -21.41
C PRO A 414 13.25 -2.89 -21.60
N MET A 415 14.15 -1.96 -21.94
CA MET A 415 15.57 -2.23 -22.19
C MET A 415 16.28 -2.82 -20.96
N PHE A 416 15.82 -2.49 -19.75
CA PHE A 416 16.40 -2.95 -18.50
C PHE A 416 15.45 -3.85 -17.70
N GLU A 417 14.48 -4.46 -18.38
CA GLU A 417 13.45 -5.30 -17.77
C GLU A 417 14.05 -6.45 -16.96
N ALA A 418 15.13 -7.06 -17.45
CA ALA A 418 15.85 -8.12 -16.73
C ALA A 418 16.28 -7.70 -15.31
N PHE A 419 16.64 -6.42 -15.10
CA PHE A 419 17.00 -5.90 -13.78
C PHE A 419 15.79 -5.58 -12.89
N GLY A 420 14.57 -5.94 -13.32
CA GLY A 420 13.33 -5.50 -12.69
C GLY A 420 13.07 -4.01 -12.84
N PHE A 421 13.71 -3.34 -13.83
CA PHE A 421 13.66 -1.89 -14.00
C PHE A 421 12.59 -1.47 -15.03
N LEU A 422 11.32 -1.67 -14.65
CA LEU A 422 10.16 -1.27 -15.45
C LEU A 422 8.98 -0.93 -14.53
N HIS A 423 8.36 0.24 -14.71
CA HIS A 423 7.29 0.75 -13.84
C HIS A 423 6.09 -0.19 -13.74
N TYR A 424 5.76 -0.85 -14.86
CA TYR A 424 4.65 -1.80 -14.92
C TYR A 424 4.74 -2.91 -13.88
N TYR A 425 5.94 -3.40 -13.55
CA TYR A 425 6.11 -4.40 -12.51
C TYR A 425 5.77 -3.88 -11.11
N TYR A 426 6.11 -2.63 -10.82
CA TYR A 426 5.79 -2.02 -9.54
C TYR A 426 4.29 -1.78 -9.41
N VAL A 427 3.62 -1.41 -10.52
CA VAL A 427 2.16 -1.33 -10.59
C VAL A 427 1.52 -2.69 -10.30
N LYS A 428 1.97 -3.76 -10.97
CA LYS A 428 1.50 -5.13 -10.73
C LYS A 428 1.67 -5.53 -9.27
N LEU A 429 2.84 -5.27 -8.68
CA LEU A 429 3.11 -5.61 -7.30
C LEU A 429 2.23 -4.82 -6.33
N ALA A 430 2.07 -3.51 -6.53
CA ALA A 430 1.26 -2.66 -5.66
C ALA A 430 -0.21 -3.09 -5.68
N ILE A 431 -0.79 -3.31 -6.86
CA ILE A 431 -2.20 -3.71 -7.00
C ILE A 431 -2.45 -5.12 -6.45
N ARG A 432 -1.47 -6.03 -6.53
CA ARG A 432 -1.55 -7.33 -5.85
C ARG A 432 -1.39 -7.25 -4.33
N GLY A 433 -1.17 -6.05 -3.76
CA GLY A 433 -1.05 -5.83 -2.31
C GLY A 433 0.31 -6.25 -1.76
N PHE A 434 1.36 -6.24 -2.58
CA PHE A 434 2.71 -6.55 -2.13
C PHE A 434 3.42 -5.31 -1.55
N ALA A 435 4.21 -5.51 -0.48
CA ALA A 435 4.86 -4.43 0.27
C ALA A 435 6.10 -3.82 -0.42
N GLU A 436 6.64 -4.51 -1.43
CA GLU A 436 7.89 -4.21 -2.14
C GLU A 436 7.91 -2.78 -2.69
N PRO A 437 6.89 -2.28 -3.42
CA PRO A 437 6.96 -0.94 -3.99
C PRO A 437 7.12 0.16 -2.93
N LEU A 438 6.43 0.05 -1.79
CA LEU A 438 6.58 1.00 -0.68
C LEU A 438 7.94 0.86 -0.01
N SER A 439 8.40 -0.38 0.22
CA SER A 439 9.69 -0.63 0.82
C SER A 439 10.84 -0.08 -0.02
N TYR A 440 10.78 -0.29 -1.34
CA TYR A 440 11.77 0.21 -2.30
C TYR A 440 11.69 1.74 -2.43
N LEU A 441 10.50 2.33 -2.41
CA LEU A 441 10.34 3.78 -2.36
C LEU A 441 11.03 4.38 -1.12
N CYS A 442 10.79 3.82 0.07
CA CYS A 442 11.45 4.27 1.30
C CYS A 442 12.98 4.18 1.19
N PHE A 443 13.49 3.09 0.60
CA PHE A 443 14.92 2.92 0.37
C PHE A 443 15.48 3.93 -0.64
N PHE A 444 14.83 4.16 -1.78
CA PHE A 444 15.28 5.15 -2.76
C PHE A 444 15.26 6.57 -2.18
N CYS A 445 14.24 6.93 -1.41
CA CYS A 445 14.19 8.21 -0.71
C CYS A 445 15.36 8.37 0.29
N SER A 446 15.74 7.32 1.03
CA SER A 446 16.88 7.37 1.95
C SER A 446 18.20 7.56 1.20
N ILE A 447 18.44 6.81 0.11
CA ILE A 447 19.62 6.98 -0.76
C ILE A 447 19.69 8.38 -1.36
N HIS A 448 18.57 8.92 -1.83
CA HIS A 448 18.52 10.29 -2.35
C HIS A 448 18.95 11.31 -1.28
N LEU A 449 18.44 11.20 -0.05
CA LEU A 449 18.82 12.10 1.06
C LEU A 449 20.30 11.97 1.40
N ILE A 450 20.82 10.74 1.47
CA ILE A 450 22.24 10.49 1.71
C ILE A 450 23.10 11.17 0.64
N PHE A 451 22.74 11.03 -0.64
CA PHE A 451 23.47 11.69 -1.72
C PHE A 451 23.42 13.22 -1.63
N SER A 452 22.32 13.81 -1.10
CA SER A 452 22.26 15.26 -0.81
C SER A 452 23.28 15.67 0.25
N ILE A 453 23.46 14.84 1.28
CA ILE A 453 24.39 15.11 2.39
C ILE A 453 25.84 15.01 1.88
N VAL A 454 26.15 13.97 1.09
CA VAL A 454 27.48 13.76 0.50
C VAL A 454 27.87 14.92 -0.44
N GLU A 455 26.93 15.42 -1.25
CA GLU A 455 27.16 16.57 -2.14
C GLU A 455 27.53 17.87 -1.43
N LYS A 456 26.89 18.13 -0.28
CA LYS A 456 27.03 19.42 0.43
C LYS A 456 28.41 19.61 1.07
N LYS A 457 29.39 18.71 0.80
CA LYS A 457 30.75 18.66 1.38
C LYS A 457 30.68 19.06 2.85
N ALA A 458 30.06 18.22 3.67
CA ALA A 458 29.82 18.41 5.11
C ALA A 458 30.71 19.52 5.72
N LYS A 459 30.25 20.77 5.63
CA LYS A 459 30.96 21.88 6.27
C LYS A 459 30.90 21.54 7.75
N ARG A 460 32.07 21.42 8.36
CA ARG A 460 32.34 20.87 9.71
C ARG A 460 31.43 21.41 10.83
N SER A 461 30.73 22.53 10.60
CA SER A 461 29.90 23.23 11.59
C SER A 461 28.37 23.08 11.45
N LYS A 462 27.82 22.47 10.38
CA LYS A 462 26.35 22.40 10.22
C LYS A 462 25.80 21.03 10.61
N SER A 463 24.93 21.01 11.63
CA SER A 463 24.19 19.81 12.05
C SER A 463 23.11 19.47 11.01
N TYR A 464 23.00 18.20 10.63
CA TYR A 464 21.99 17.66 9.71
C TYR A 464 21.04 16.70 10.45
N SER A 465 20.86 16.93 11.75
CA SER A 465 20.18 16.05 12.69
C SER A 465 18.85 15.52 12.17
N LEU A 466 18.05 16.40 11.57
CA LEU A 466 16.73 16.05 11.07
C LEU A 466 16.81 15.15 9.84
N GLU A 467 17.72 15.42 8.91
CA GLU A 467 17.94 14.55 7.76
C GLU A 467 18.39 13.15 8.20
N TYR A 468 19.27 13.04 9.21
CA TYR A 468 19.68 11.74 9.77
C TYR A 468 18.51 11.01 10.44
N LEU A 469 17.66 11.72 11.18
CA LEU A 469 16.44 11.15 11.77
C LEU A 469 15.49 10.59 10.69
N VAL A 470 15.27 11.36 9.62
CA VAL A 470 14.40 10.94 8.50
C VAL A 470 15.02 9.77 7.73
N ILE A 471 16.34 9.76 7.51
CA ILE A 471 17.04 8.62 6.89
C ILE A 471 16.86 7.37 7.74
N GLY A 472 17.08 7.45 9.05
CA GLY A 472 16.87 6.33 9.97
C GLY A 472 15.44 5.80 9.91
N PHE A 473 14.45 6.71 9.91
CA PHE A 473 13.04 6.35 9.82
C PHE A 473 12.69 5.66 8.50
N LEU A 474 13.17 6.18 7.37
CA LEU A 474 12.94 5.57 6.05
C LEU A 474 13.60 4.18 5.93
N LEU A 475 14.79 4.00 6.51
CA LEU A 475 15.45 2.68 6.54
C LEU A 475 14.71 1.69 7.44
N ALA A 476 14.21 2.13 8.60
CA ALA A 476 13.39 1.30 9.47
C ALA A 476 12.09 0.89 8.77
N LEU A 477 11.42 1.83 8.08
CA LEU A 477 10.23 1.51 7.28
C LEU A 477 10.54 0.53 6.16
N SER A 478 11.60 0.78 5.37
CA SER A 478 11.99 -0.11 4.27
C SER A 478 12.23 -1.53 4.78
N MET A 479 13.00 -1.69 5.85
CA MET A 479 13.33 -3.00 6.42
C MET A 479 12.15 -3.67 7.13
N GLY A 480 11.30 -2.90 7.83
CA GLY A 480 10.09 -3.42 8.48
C GLY A 480 8.96 -3.77 7.52
N LEU A 481 9.06 -3.32 6.26
CA LEU A 481 8.22 -3.76 5.14
C LEU A 481 8.82 -4.97 4.40
N ARG A 482 10.15 -5.07 4.33
CA ARG A 482 10.88 -6.15 3.65
C ARG A 482 12.25 -6.41 4.30
N ALA A 483 12.38 -7.54 5.00
CA ALA A 483 13.59 -7.92 5.72
C ALA A 483 14.81 -8.21 4.82
N ASN A 484 14.59 -8.60 3.55
CA ASN A 484 15.69 -8.85 2.60
C ASN A 484 16.48 -7.57 2.25
N ILE A 485 16.07 -6.39 2.71
CA ILE A 485 16.83 -5.15 2.54
C ILE A 485 17.88 -4.95 3.66
N LEU A 486 17.88 -5.82 4.68
CA LEU A 486 18.78 -5.73 5.84
C LEU A 486 20.26 -5.48 5.47
N PRO A 487 20.90 -6.22 4.55
CA PRO A 487 22.32 -5.99 4.24
C PRO A 487 22.60 -4.61 3.66
N ALA A 488 21.73 -4.11 2.77
CA ALA A 488 21.82 -2.75 2.26
C ALA A 488 21.66 -1.72 3.38
N CYS A 489 20.67 -1.89 4.26
CA CYS A 489 20.45 -1.02 5.41
C CYS A 489 21.67 -0.97 6.33
N LEU A 490 22.26 -2.13 6.66
CA LEU A 490 23.45 -2.20 7.52
C LEU A 490 24.64 -1.46 6.91
N ILE A 491 24.93 -1.65 5.62
CA ILE A 491 26.01 -0.95 4.93
C ILE A 491 25.81 0.56 4.99
N VAL A 492 24.59 1.03 4.74
CA VAL A 492 24.25 2.46 4.81
C VAL A 492 24.43 3.00 6.23
N LEU A 493 23.94 2.29 7.25
CA LEU A 493 24.06 2.70 8.65
C LEU A 493 25.53 2.77 9.09
N ILE A 494 26.32 1.73 8.80
CA ILE A 494 27.75 1.69 9.10
C ILE A 494 28.48 2.85 8.42
N TYR A 495 28.20 3.09 7.14
CA TYR A 495 28.78 4.20 6.39
C TYR A 495 28.48 5.56 7.06
N LEU A 496 27.21 5.80 7.41
CA LEU A 496 26.77 7.04 8.04
C LEU A 496 27.37 7.22 9.45
N ILE A 497 27.40 6.16 10.26
CA ILE A 497 28.02 6.18 11.59
C ILE A 497 29.51 6.49 11.47
N TYR A 498 30.22 5.74 10.63
CA TYR A 498 31.66 5.93 10.40
C TYR A 498 31.99 7.37 9.98
N LYS A 499 31.22 7.93 9.04
CA LYS A 499 31.41 9.31 8.58
C LYS A 499 31.21 10.33 9.70
N ASN A 500 30.14 10.20 10.48
CA ASN A 500 29.89 11.14 11.57
C ASN A 500 30.88 10.96 12.74
N PHE A 501 31.42 9.76 12.93
CA PHE A 501 32.49 9.52 13.89
C PHE A 501 33.76 10.28 13.49
N ILE A 502 34.18 10.20 12.22
CA ILE A 502 35.31 11.00 11.69
C ILE A 502 35.07 12.50 11.87
N TYR A 503 33.85 12.96 11.60
CA TYR A 503 33.49 14.37 11.74
C TYR A 503 33.16 14.78 13.19
N LYS A 504 33.23 13.86 14.16
CA LYS A 504 32.88 14.06 15.57
C LYS A 504 31.47 14.63 15.80
N ASN A 505 30.51 14.29 14.93
CA ASN A 505 29.13 14.76 15.02
C ASN A 505 28.20 13.68 15.59
N PHE A 506 28.30 13.45 16.90
CA PHE A 506 27.51 12.43 17.61
C PHE A 506 26.01 12.72 17.62
N ASN A 507 25.61 13.99 17.49
CA ASN A 507 24.20 14.35 17.41
C ASN A 507 23.54 13.72 16.17
N ASN A 508 24.21 13.71 15.03
CA ASN A 508 23.69 13.02 13.84
C ASN A 508 23.55 11.51 14.05
N ILE A 509 24.50 10.88 14.76
CA ILE A 509 24.44 9.45 15.08
C ILE A 509 23.25 9.15 16.00
N PHE A 510 23.06 9.96 17.04
CA PHE A 510 21.93 9.83 17.96
C PHE A 510 20.59 9.99 17.23
N ASN A 511 20.46 10.99 16.37
CA ASN A 511 19.25 11.19 15.58
C ASN A 511 19.00 10.06 14.56
N LEU A 512 20.05 9.52 13.94
CA LEU A 512 19.95 8.34 13.08
C LEU A 512 19.43 7.13 13.86
N ALA A 513 19.95 6.91 15.08
CA ALA A 513 19.51 5.82 15.95
C ALA A 513 18.06 5.99 16.39
N ILE A 514 17.63 7.19 16.79
CA ILE A 514 16.22 7.49 17.09
C ILE A 514 15.35 7.21 15.87
N GLY A 515 15.74 7.72 14.70
CA GLY A 515 15.01 7.50 13.46
C GLY A 515 14.87 6.01 13.12
N PHE A 516 15.93 5.23 13.35
CA PHE A 516 15.95 3.80 13.04
C PHE A 516 15.27 2.93 14.12
N SER A 517 15.08 3.45 15.33
CA SER A 517 14.51 2.73 16.47
C SER A 517 13.13 2.06 16.25
N PRO A 518 12.22 2.53 15.37
CA PRO A 518 10.94 1.84 15.13
C PRO A 518 11.09 0.38 14.69
N ILE A 519 12.25 0.00 14.12
CA ILE A 519 12.49 -1.40 13.77
C ILE A 519 12.48 -2.34 14.99
N LEU A 520 12.80 -1.82 16.18
CA LEU A 520 12.82 -2.60 17.41
C LEU A 520 11.43 -3.16 17.78
N ILE A 521 10.37 -2.63 17.18
CA ILE A 521 9.01 -3.20 17.28
C ILE A 521 9.02 -4.68 16.88
N LEU A 522 9.79 -5.09 15.87
CA LEU A 522 9.81 -6.48 15.39
C LEU A 522 10.32 -7.47 16.45
N PRO A 523 11.55 -7.36 16.97
CA PRO A 523 12.05 -8.29 17.98
C PRO A 523 11.29 -8.18 19.31
N ILE A 524 10.86 -6.97 19.70
CA ILE A 524 10.07 -6.77 20.93
C ILE A 524 8.74 -7.50 20.80
N HIS A 525 8.00 -7.30 19.71
CA HIS A 525 6.74 -7.99 19.45
C HIS A 525 6.92 -9.50 19.49
N ASN A 526 7.85 -10.02 18.69
CA ASN A 526 8.06 -11.46 18.59
C ASN A 526 8.42 -12.08 19.95
N TYR A 527 9.24 -11.40 20.75
CA TYR A 527 9.57 -11.85 22.10
C TYR A 527 8.36 -11.81 23.03
N VAL A 528 7.61 -10.70 23.06
CA VAL A 528 6.44 -10.53 23.94
C VAL A 528 5.37 -11.59 23.69
N PHE A 529 5.12 -11.97 22.43
CA PHE A 529 4.05 -12.89 22.09
C PHE A 529 4.48 -14.36 21.94
N THR A 530 5.77 -14.67 21.91
CA THR A 530 6.26 -16.06 21.76
C THR A 530 7.27 -16.51 22.81
N ASN A 531 7.78 -15.60 23.65
CA ASN A 531 8.92 -15.81 24.54
C ASN A 531 10.20 -16.26 23.82
N LYS A 532 10.33 -16.02 22.51
CA LYS A 532 11.51 -16.33 21.70
C LYS A 532 12.06 -15.08 21.04
N PHE A 533 13.39 -14.92 21.07
CA PHE A 533 14.04 -13.83 20.38
C PHE A 533 14.13 -14.13 18.87
N ILE A 534 13.23 -13.52 18.10
CA ILE A 534 13.22 -13.60 16.63
C ILE A 534 13.47 -12.19 16.09
N PRO A 535 14.67 -11.89 15.55
CA PRO A 535 15.08 -10.52 15.23
C PRO A 535 14.16 -9.80 14.25
N LEU A 536 13.72 -10.48 13.18
CA LEU A 536 12.90 -9.88 12.12
C LEU A 536 11.68 -10.75 11.80
N THR A 537 11.92 -11.98 11.31
CA THR A 537 10.85 -12.90 10.87
C THR A 537 11.26 -14.35 11.00
N ILE A 538 10.27 -15.22 11.18
CA ILE A 538 10.45 -16.68 11.09
C ILE A 538 10.73 -17.11 9.64
N ALA A 539 10.28 -16.37 8.63
CA ALA A 539 10.48 -16.69 7.22
C ALA A 539 11.96 -16.84 6.84
N ALA A 540 12.87 -16.15 7.53
CA ALA A 540 14.31 -16.24 7.31
C ALA A 540 14.89 -17.62 7.70
N TYR A 541 14.18 -18.41 8.49
CA TYR A 541 14.62 -19.71 8.99
C TYR A 541 13.94 -20.89 8.30
N LYS A 542 13.07 -20.63 7.31
CA LYS A 542 12.37 -21.68 6.57
C LYS A 542 13.25 -22.25 5.47
N ASP A 543 13.39 -23.57 5.39
CA ASP A 543 14.32 -24.22 4.46
C ASP A 543 14.01 -23.90 2.99
N TRP A 544 12.73 -23.73 2.61
CA TRP A 544 12.38 -23.36 1.23
C TRP A 544 12.79 -21.95 0.82
N ASN A 545 13.12 -21.07 1.77
CA ASN A 545 13.69 -19.76 1.49
C ASN A 545 15.22 -19.77 1.49
N LEU A 546 15.82 -20.75 2.17
CA LEU A 546 17.25 -20.82 2.46
C LEU A 546 17.91 -21.89 1.58
N GLY A 547 18.36 -21.49 0.39
CA GLY A 547 18.94 -22.41 -0.59
C GLY A 547 20.28 -23.00 -0.14
N ALA A 548 21.15 -22.18 0.48
CA ALA A 548 22.40 -22.63 1.08
C ALA A 548 22.63 -21.93 2.43
N LYS A 549 22.86 -22.69 3.50
CA LYS A 549 23.02 -22.13 4.85
C LYS A 549 24.42 -21.50 4.99
N PRO A 550 24.59 -20.41 5.77
CA PRO A 550 25.92 -19.88 6.06
C PRO A 550 26.89 -20.93 6.67
N SER A 551 26.38 -21.88 7.46
CA SER A 551 27.17 -22.98 8.01
C SER A 551 27.70 -23.93 6.92
N GLU A 552 26.95 -24.16 5.85
CA GLU A 552 27.33 -25.02 4.73
C GLU A 552 28.54 -24.45 3.97
N TYR A 553 28.63 -23.13 3.83
CA TYR A 553 29.83 -22.50 3.29
C TYR A 553 31.06 -22.70 4.16
N LEU A 554 30.90 -22.63 5.48
CA LEU A 554 31.99 -22.85 6.43
C LEU A 554 32.44 -24.32 6.42
N GLU A 555 31.49 -25.25 6.41
CA GLU A 555 31.73 -26.69 6.29
C GLU A 555 32.47 -27.02 4.99
N LEU A 556 32.03 -26.46 3.86
CA LEU A 556 32.71 -26.62 2.58
C LEU A 556 34.15 -26.06 2.64
N PHE A 557 34.35 -24.89 3.25
CA PHE A 557 35.68 -24.31 3.43
C PHE A 557 36.61 -25.20 4.28
N LEU A 558 36.09 -25.75 5.39
CA LEU A 558 36.83 -26.70 6.23
C LEU A 558 37.13 -28.01 5.48
N SER A 559 36.21 -28.46 4.60
CA SER A 559 36.41 -29.63 3.75
C SER A 559 37.62 -29.45 2.81
N PHE A 560 37.80 -28.25 2.24
CA PHE A 560 38.97 -27.91 1.44
C PHE A 560 40.27 -27.92 2.26
N LEU A 561 40.25 -27.36 3.47
CA LEU A 561 41.41 -27.36 4.37
C LEU A 561 41.80 -28.78 4.82
N SER A 562 40.82 -29.66 4.99
CA SER A 562 41.05 -31.07 5.37
C SER A 562 41.40 -31.98 4.18
N ALA A 563 41.46 -31.45 2.95
CA ALA A 563 41.64 -32.19 1.70
C ALA A 563 40.61 -33.31 1.45
N LYS A 564 39.49 -33.32 2.19
CA LYS A 564 38.33 -34.19 1.97
C LYS A 564 37.17 -33.34 1.47
N ILE A 565 37.20 -33.02 0.18
CA ILE A 565 36.19 -32.14 -0.43
C ILE A 565 34.82 -32.81 -0.36
N ASP A 566 33.88 -32.14 0.29
CA ASP A 566 32.48 -32.53 0.30
C ASP A 566 31.86 -32.14 -1.06
N ARG A 567 31.75 -33.13 -1.96
CA ARG A 567 31.23 -32.91 -3.32
C ARG A 567 29.72 -32.63 -3.32
N GLU A 568 28.96 -33.27 -2.44
CA GLU A 568 27.51 -33.07 -2.37
C GLU A 568 27.19 -31.64 -1.93
N LEU A 569 27.94 -31.14 -0.94
CA LEU A 569 27.81 -29.77 -0.46
C LEU A 569 28.23 -28.73 -1.51
N LEU A 570 29.32 -29.01 -2.23
CA LEU A 570 29.77 -28.18 -3.35
C LEU A 570 28.70 -28.11 -4.45
N ASP A 571 28.16 -29.25 -4.87
CA ASP A 571 27.13 -29.34 -5.92
C ASP A 571 25.85 -28.63 -5.49
N LYS A 572 25.44 -28.76 -4.21
CA LYS A 572 24.32 -28.01 -3.66
C LYS A 572 24.53 -26.50 -3.77
N ILE A 573 25.69 -25.99 -3.33
CA ILE A 573 26.01 -24.56 -3.36
C ILE A 573 26.08 -24.04 -4.80
N LEU A 574 26.74 -24.77 -5.70
CA LEU A 574 26.84 -24.40 -7.12
C LEU A 574 25.47 -24.43 -7.80
N SER A 575 24.64 -25.43 -7.50
CA SER A 575 23.27 -25.53 -8.02
C SER A 575 22.41 -24.35 -7.55
N HIS A 576 22.51 -23.98 -6.26
CA HIS A 576 21.80 -22.83 -5.71
C HIS A 576 22.21 -21.52 -6.42
N ILE A 577 23.51 -21.21 -6.44
CA ILE A 577 24.02 -19.97 -7.06
C ILE A 577 23.69 -19.96 -8.56
N GLY A 578 23.90 -21.08 -9.26
CA GLY A 578 23.61 -21.21 -10.69
C GLY A 578 22.13 -21.12 -11.03
N GLY A 579 21.24 -21.47 -10.09
CA GLY A 579 19.80 -21.29 -10.20
C GLY A 579 19.36 -19.82 -10.09
N GLU A 580 20.03 -19.03 -9.24
CA GLU A 580 19.70 -17.63 -9.00
C GLU A 580 20.40 -16.64 -9.95
N ILE A 581 21.65 -16.92 -10.33
CA ILE A 581 22.44 -16.11 -11.28
C ILE A 581 22.97 -17.04 -12.37
N LYS A 582 22.26 -17.07 -13.50
CA LYS A 582 22.59 -18.00 -14.58
C LYS A 582 23.75 -17.47 -15.41
N LEU A 583 24.67 -18.36 -15.80
CA LEU A 583 25.87 -17.98 -16.56
C LEU A 583 25.57 -17.26 -17.88
N TYR A 584 24.45 -17.58 -18.54
CA TYR A 584 24.05 -16.94 -19.78
C TYR A 584 23.48 -15.52 -19.58
N GLU A 585 23.18 -15.12 -18.35
CA GLU A 585 22.68 -13.77 -17.98
C GLU A 585 23.87 -12.83 -17.76
N PHE A 586 24.70 -12.67 -18.81
CA PHE A 586 25.99 -11.99 -18.75
C PHE A 586 25.93 -10.56 -18.18
N TRP A 587 24.78 -9.88 -18.32
CA TRP A 587 24.54 -8.54 -17.77
C TRP A 587 24.59 -8.50 -16.24
N TYR A 588 24.19 -9.57 -15.55
CA TYR A 588 24.31 -9.64 -14.08
C TYR A 588 25.77 -9.76 -13.65
N HIS A 589 26.54 -10.61 -14.33
CA HIS A 589 27.98 -10.73 -14.09
C HIS A 589 28.70 -9.40 -14.36
N LEU A 590 28.38 -8.73 -15.47
CA LEU A 590 28.92 -7.41 -15.79
C LEU A 590 28.57 -6.36 -14.73
N SER A 591 27.36 -6.43 -14.17
CA SER A 591 26.92 -5.54 -13.09
C SER A 591 27.68 -5.77 -11.79
N ILE A 592 27.93 -7.04 -11.42
CA ILE A 592 28.75 -7.41 -10.26
C ILE A 592 30.18 -6.90 -10.45
N ILE A 593 30.78 -7.14 -11.62
CA ILE A 593 32.13 -6.67 -11.95
C ILE A 593 32.20 -5.14 -11.89
N SER A 594 31.19 -4.44 -12.41
CA SER A 594 31.10 -2.97 -12.35
C SER A 594 31.06 -2.47 -10.91
N CYS A 595 30.30 -3.14 -10.04
CA CYS A 595 30.25 -2.82 -8.61
C CYS A 595 31.61 -3.00 -7.94
N LEU A 596 32.26 -4.16 -8.13
CA LEU A 596 33.59 -4.46 -7.59
C LEU A 596 34.64 -3.45 -8.09
N TYR A 597 34.60 -3.10 -9.37
CA TYR A 597 35.51 -2.12 -9.95
C TYR A 597 35.42 -0.76 -9.23
N TYR A 598 34.21 -0.23 -9.02
CA TYR A 598 34.04 1.04 -8.32
C TYR A 598 34.36 0.97 -6.83
N LEU A 599 34.22 -0.21 -6.22
CA LEU A 599 34.60 -0.48 -4.84
C LEU A 599 36.08 -0.17 -4.60
N PHE A 600 36.94 -0.76 -5.45
CA PHE A 600 38.39 -0.71 -5.28
C PHE A 600 39.04 0.52 -5.92
N LYS A 601 38.35 1.21 -6.83
CA LYS A 601 38.94 2.38 -7.49
C LYS A 601 39.02 3.59 -6.55
N LYS A 602 40.24 4.02 -6.21
CA LYS A 602 40.49 5.14 -5.28
C LYS A 602 39.84 6.47 -5.71
N ASN A 603 39.97 6.87 -6.97
CA ASN A 603 39.63 8.23 -7.44
C ASN A 603 38.20 8.39 -8.01
N LYS A 604 37.20 7.74 -7.41
CA LYS A 604 35.80 7.82 -7.88
C LYS A 604 34.87 8.47 -6.87
N PRO A 605 33.76 9.09 -7.31
CA PRO A 605 32.85 9.80 -6.42
C PRO A 605 32.34 8.90 -5.30
N GLU A 606 32.29 9.44 -4.08
CA GLU A 606 31.89 8.68 -2.90
C GLU A 606 30.51 8.03 -3.03
N LYS A 607 29.56 8.72 -3.69
CA LYS A 607 28.22 8.19 -3.94
C LYS A 607 28.22 6.87 -4.71
N ILE A 608 29.05 6.76 -5.76
CA ILE A 608 29.06 5.54 -6.58
C ILE A 608 29.68 4.40 -5.81
N LYS A 609 30.71 4.67 -4.99
CA LYS A 609 31.29 3.66 -4.10
C LYS A 609 30.27 3.14 -3.10
N LEU A 610 29.55 4.04 -2.43
CA LEU A 610 28.49 3.66 -1.51
C LEU A 610 27.43 2.81 -2.22
N LEU A 611 26.99 3.23 -3.40
CA LEU A 611 26.00 2.47 -4.17
C LEU A 611 26.51 1.08 -4.55
N SER A 612 27.78 0.95 -4.92
CA SER A 612 28.43 -0.35 -5.16
C SER A 612 28.46 -1.23 -3.92
N TYR A 613 28.83 -0.70 -2.75
CA TYR A 613 28.77 -1.46 -1.49
C TYR A 613 27.35 -1.95 -1.22
N VAL A 614 26.37 -1.06 -1.32
CA VAL A 614 24.96 -1.39 -1.07
C VAL A 614 24.44 -2.45 -2.05
N ALA A 615 24.73 -2.33 -3.34
CA ALA A 615 24.34 -3.31 -4.35
C ALA A 615 24.97 -4.67 -4.08
N LEU A 616 26.28 -4.73 -3.80
CA LEU A 616 26.97 -5.98 -3.46
C LEU A 616 26.45 -6.60 -2.16
N GLY A 617 26.11 -5.80 -1.16
CA GLY A 617 25.47 -6.27 0.06
C GLY A 617 24.14 -6.97 -0.21
N MET A 618 23.31 -6.42 -1.09
CA MET A 618 22.06 -7.06 -1.50
C MET A 618 22.30 -8.33 -2.33
N ILE A 619 23.28 -8.31 -3.24
CA ILE A 619 23.66 -9.47 -4.06
C ILE A 619 24.18 -10.60 -3.15
N SER A 620 24.83 -10.28 -2.02
CA SER A 620 25.29 -11.31 -1.08
C SER A 620 24.17 -12.18 -0.49
N LEU A 621 22.91 -11.71 -0.47
CA LEU A 621 21.78 -12.54 -0.03
C LEU A 621 21.49 -13.69 -0.98
N ILE A 622 21.78 -13.52 -2.27
CA ILE A 622 21.58 -14.54 -3.29
C ILE A 622 22.49 -15.75 -3.06
N LEU A 623 23.55 -15.59 -2.26
CA LEU A 623 24.39 -16.71 -1.85
C LEU A 623 23.68 -17.66 -0.87
N PHE A 624 22.68 -17.18 -0.14
CA PHE A 624 22.05 -17.96 0.94
C PHE A 624 20.56 -18.21 0.73
N TYR A 625 19.87 -17.27 0.08
CA TYR A 625 18.43 -17.25 -0.04
C TYR A 625 17.98 -17.31 -1.49
N HIS A 626 16.80 -17.88 -1.71
CA HIS A 626 16.09 -17.73 -2.97
C HIS A 626 15.51 -16.30 -3.06
N VAL A 627 16.13 -15.44 -3.88
CA VAL A 627 15.75 -14.02 -4.04
C VAL A 627 15.12 -13.76 -5.42
N GLY A 628 14.77 -14.81 -6.15
CA GLY A 628 14.14 -14.73 -7.47
C GLY A 628 12.88 -13.84 -7.56
N GLY A 629 12.63 -13.34 -8.77
CA GLY A 629 11.43 -12.55 -9.09
C GLY A 629 11.37 -11.21 -8.35
N ARG A 630 10.25 -10.94 -7.68
CA ARG A 630 9.94 -9.63 -7.09
C ARG A 630 10.91 -9.17 -6.00
N TYR A 631 11.60 -10.11 -5.34
CA TYR A 631 12.52 -9.82 -4.25
C TYR A 631 13.87 -9.27 -4.71
N SER A 632 14.24 -9.46 -5.97
CA SER A 632 15.52 -9.01 -6.53
C SER A 632 15.45 -7.66 -7.25
N TYR A 633 14.26 -7.09 -7.47
CA TYR A 633 14.10 -5.85 -8.24
C TYR A 633 14.92 -4.68 -7.68
N LEU A 634 14.95 -4.49 -6.36
CA LEU A 634 15.79 -3.45 -5.75
C LEU A 634 17.27 -3.76 -5.93
N THR A 635 17.69 -4.99 -5.65
CA THR A 635 19.08 -5.47 -5.79
C THR A 635 19.63 -5.15 -7.17
N TRP A 636 18.91 -5.58 -8.20
CA TRP A 636 19.33 -5.43 -9.58
C TRP A 636 19.16 -3.99 -10.10
N THR A 637 18.17 -3.23 -9.63
CA THR A 637 18.06 -1.79 -9.95
C THR A 637 19.27 -1.00 -9.43
N LEU A 638 19.74 -1.28 -8.21
CA LEU A 638 20.92 -0.62 -7.64
C LEU A 638 22.19 -1.00 -8.42
N ALA A 639 22.34 -2.29 -8.76
CA ALA A 639 23.44 -2.76 -9.59
C ALA A 639 23.43 -2.14 -10.99
N LEU A 640 22.24 -1.98 -11.59
CA LEU A 640 22.03 -1.31 -12.87
C LEU A 640 22.49 0.15 -12.82
N PHE A 641 22.18 0.91 -11.76
CA PHE A 641 22.67 2.29 -11.64
C PHE A 641 24.20 2.37 -11.65
N VAL A 642 24.86 1.40 -11.02
CA VAL A 642 26.33 1.31 -11.04
C VAL A 642 26.86 0.92 -12.41
N LEU A 643 26.22 -0.07 -13.06
CA LEU A 643 26.56 -0.48 -14.42
C LEU A 643 26.41 0.68 -15.42
N LEU A 644 25.32 1.44 -15.36
CA LEU A 644 25.11 2.59 -16.26
C LEU A 644 26.15 3.68 -16.03
N TYR A 645 26.56 3.88 -14.79
CA TYR A 645 27.65 4.81 -14.47
C TYR A 645 29.00 4.30 -15.02
N TRP A 646 29.24 2.98 -14.97
CA TRP A 646 30.39 2.34 -15.59
C TRP A 646 30.42 2.51 -17.11
N ILE A 647 29.30 2.23 -17.79
CA ILE A 647 29.14 2.39 -19.25
C ILE A 647 29.43 3.85 -19.65
N LYS A 648 28.89 4.81 -18.90
CA LYS A 648 29.15 6.23 -19.14
C LYS A 648 30.63 6.59 -19.01
N ASP A 649 31.31 6.09 -17.97
CA ASP A 649 32.71 6.42 -17.68
C ASP A 649 33.70 5.76 -18.64
N PHE A 650 33.36 4.60 -19.23
CA PHE A 650 34.29 3.82 -20.05
C PHE A 650 33.93 3.77 -21.52
N ILE A 651 32.69 3.39 -21.85
CA ILE A 651 32.31 3.06 -23.23
C ILE A 651 32.15 4.34 -24.05
N LEU A 652 31.51 5.38 -23.50
CA LEU A 652 31.27 6.64 -24.24
C LEU A 652 32.56 7.42 -24.57
N PRO A 653 33.56 7.53 -23.68
CA PRO A 653 34.84 8.13 -24.05
C PRO A 653 35.56 7.32 -25.13
N LEU A 654 35.55 5.99 -25.05
CA LEU A 654 36.17 5.11 -26.05
C LEU A 654 35.55 5.29 -27.44
N THR A 655 34.22 5.34 -27.55
CA THR A 655 33.55 5.56 -28.84
C THR A 655 33.81 6.95 -29.41
N SER A 656 33.82 7.99 -28.58
CA SER A 656 34.18 9.35 -29.02
C SER A 656 35.63 9.46 -29.51
N HIS A 657 36.54 8.68 -28.92
CA HIS A 657 37.94 8.65 -29.30
C HIS A 657 38.19 7.85 -30.59
N ILE A 658 37.43 6.77 -30.81
CA ILE A 658 37.46 5.96 -32.04
C ILE A 658 36.85 6.75 -33.21
N VAL A 659 35.72 7.42 -33.02
CA VAL A 659 35.09 8.27 -34.07
C VAL A 659 36.02 9.42 -34.47
N ARG A 660 36.71 10.05 -33.51
CA ARG A 660 37.72 11.08 -33.83
C ARG A 660 38.92 10.52 -34.57
N LYS A 661 39.37 9.30 -34.23
CA LYS A 661 40.51 8.65 -34.88
C LYS A 661 40.20 8.15 -36.30
N ASN A 662 38.91 7.89 -36.60
CA ASN A 662 38.45 7.53 -37.95
C ASN A 662 38.04 8.75 -38.80
N ALA A 663 37.96 9.93 -38.20
CA ALA A 663 37.66 11.20 -38.89
C ALA A 663 38.91 12.07 -39.15
N THR A 664 40.07 11.61 -38.68
CA THR A 664 41.42 12.09 -39.01
C THR A 664 42.08 11.08 -39.91
#